data_AF-A0A7W9SHM4-F1
#
_entry.id   AF-A0A7W9SHM4-F1
#
_cell.length_a   1.000
_cell.length_b   1.000
_cell.length_c   1.000
_cell.angle_alpha   90.00
_cell.angle_beta   90.00
_cell.angle_gamma   90.00
#
_symmetry.space_group_name_H-M   'P 1'
#
loop_
_entity.id
_entity.type
_entity.pdbx_description
1 polymer ?
#
loop_
_entity_poly.entity_id
_entity_poly.type
_entity_poly.pdbx_seq_one_letter_code
_entity_poly.pdbx_strand_id
1 'polypeptide(L)'
;MSDIMTPIPFDRLMNRILVEHQQGAVFGMQKCYQAKNLQPNTLFGRKLEGQIGPAAGPNTQLAQNIVASYYGGARFFELKTVQKMDGRELAACVAKPCITAEDECYNCEWSTELEVPQAFAEYVKGWFACKVMAKEYDLGDPDAFQFNISVGYDLEGIKLPKVDRFINEMKDAKDTEIFKECKAWLLANLDRFQKVTKEDVEAIQSEIINSVTVSTLHGCPPSEIEAIASYLIQEKHLHTFVKCNPTLLGYETARAILDEMGYDYIAFTDFHFKDDLQYSDAVPMLKRLQELAKSLNLAFGVKITNTFPVDVKNNELPSQEMYMSGKSLFALSMSVAKMLTRDFNGSLRISFSGGADYFNIERIVEAGIWPVTMATTLLKTGGYLRFIQMAELLEKNLAKPWEKVELSLVEKMIADAKSDKHLVKPVKPLPNRKSDKKVPLVDCYTMPCRDRCPIHQDITSYGRLVNEGKFQEALEVILDKNPLPFMTGNICTHTCQSACTRNHYETDVQIRTNKLIAARGGYDAVLPGLKQEGSVQKKVGVIGAGPAGISAAFFLARAGVEVHVYDKDAVAGGVVANVIPGFRIPAEEIQKDVNLAKQYGAQFHLGQEVSDIDAFRKENNFDAVIVAIGAHKEAPLVLEKGEAYNALHFLADFKTQGGKVNLGKNVVVVGAGNTAMDVARAAKRNAGVENVYLVYRRTKRYMPADQEELEEAIEEGVNFQELLAPFTHENGKLLCHRMVLSDVDASGRRSVKESDEVVEIPCDTVIASIGEKVDGSFYEKNGIAVTDKGLPVLKKESNETSVAGVYAAGDGAFGASVIVKAIADAKLACEAILNKTIGTDRPSLTTDEKIYAKKGNLVEPEKGLNPDKRCLACDHICENCCDVCPNRANFAIKVPGVEMHQIIHVDYMCNECGNCETFCPYNSAPYKEKFTLFHRAEEMEDSTNDGFAFVDNDGNAIVRVGGEKMNYKVGDKNTKLFYRLAELVDTVYNDYSYLLI
;
A
#
# COMPACT_ATOMS: atom_id res chain seq x y z
N MET A 1 -17.35 -7.36 -19.40
CA MET A 1 -16.47 -7.07 -20.54
C MET A 1 -16.11 -8.38 -21.19
N SER A 2 -15.31 -8.37 -22.26
CA SER A 2 -15.01 -9.60 -23.00
C SER A 2 -14.15 -10.61 -22.21
N ASP A 3 -13.44 -10.16 -21.15
CA ASP A 3 -12.43 -10.90 -20.34
C ASP A 3 -11.36 -11.68 -21.11
N ILE A 4 -11.32 -11.49 -22.43
CA ILE A 4 -10.45 -12.18 -23.38
C ILE A 4 -9.28 -11.28 -23.74
N MET A 5 -8.07 -11.79 -23.52
CA MET A 5 -6.86 -11.15 -24.00
C MET A 5 -6.64 -11.46 -25.48
N THR A 6 -6.45 -10.41 -26.28
CA THR A 6 -6.09 -10.50 -27.69
C THR A 6 -4.59 -10.27 -27.85
N PRO A 7 -3.82 -11.28 -28.32
CA PRO A 7 -2.41 -11.13 -28.61
C PRO A 7 -2.14 -10.02 -29.65
N ILE A 8 -1.14 -9.18 -29.38
CA ILE A 8 -0.78 -8.07 -30.27
C ILE A 8 0.16 -8.58 -31.38
N PRO A 9 -0.06 -8.21 -32.66
CA PRO A 9 0.88 -8.53 -33.74
C PRO A 9 2.30 -8.02 -33.49
N PHE A 10 3.31 -8.70 -34.03
CA PHE A 10 4.71 -8.35 -33.74
C PHE A 10 5.11 -6.95 -34.25
N ASP A 11 4.59 -6.55 -35.41
CA ASP A 11 4.80 -5.21 -35.96
C ASP A 11 4.25 -4.12 -35.03
N ARG A 12 3.04 -4.31 -34.48
CA ARG A 12 2.42 -3.39 -33.52
C ARG A 12 3.19 -3.35 -32.20
N LEU A 13 3.65 -4.50 -31.70
CA LEU A 13 4.51 -4.58 -30.52
C LEU A 13 5.81 -3.78 -30.69
N MET A 14 6.51 -3.98 -31.81
CA MET A 14 7.77 -3.29 -32.10
C MET A 14 7.56 -1.80 -32.42
N ASN A 15 6.48 -1.45 -33.13
CA ASN A 15 6.11 -0.05 -33.37
C ASN A 15 5.89 0.70 -32.06
N ARG A 16 5.18 0.09 -31.10
CA ARG A 16 5.00 0.65 -29.77
C ARG A 16 6.33 0.86 -29.04
N ILE A 17 7.20 -0.15 -29.02
CA ILE A 17 8.53 -0.04 -28.40
C ILE A 17 9.32 1.14 -28.99
N LEU A 18 9.38 1.24 -30.32
CA LEU A 18 10.13 2.29 -31.02
C LEU A 18 9.55 3.68 -30.75
N VAL A 19 8.22 3.84 -30.82
CA VAL A 19 7.55 5.13 -30.62
C VAL A 19 7.66 5.58 -29.17
N GLU A 20 7.35 4.72 -28.19
CA GLU A 20 7.48 5.09 -26.78
C GLU A 20 8.95 5.40 -26.43
N HIS A 21 9.94 4.69 -27.01
CA HIS A 21 11.35 4.93 -26.72
C HIS A 21 11.80 6.32 -27.16
N GLN A 22 11.30 6.81 -28.31
CA GLN A 22 11.53 8.19 -28.75
C GLN A 22 10.94 9.22 -27.76
N GLN A 23 9.93 8.83 -26.99
CA GLN A 23 9.30 9.62 -25.93
C GLN A 23 9.96 9.39 -24.55
N GLY A 24 11.04 8.60 -24.47
CA GLY A 24 11.78 8.33 -23.23
C GLY A 24 11.26 7.16 -22.40
N ALA A 25 10.41 6.29 -22.97
CA ALA A 25 9.81 5.16 -22.24
C ALA A 25 9.78 3.87 -23.05
N VAL A 26 9.67 2.71 -22.41
CA VAL A 26 9.25 1.48 -23.09
C VAL A 26 8.18 0.81 -22.26
N PHE A 27 7.02 0.56 -22.86
CA PHE A 27 5.84 0.09 -22.14
C PHE A 27 5.60 0.98 -20.91
N GLY A 28 5.49 2.29 -21.10
CA GLY A 28 5.30 3.30 -20.04
C GLY A 28 6.38 3.37 -18.96
N MET A 29 7.44 2.55 -19.03
CA MET A 29 8.56 2.58 -18.09
C MET A 29 9.56 3.64 -18.51
N GLN A 30 9.69 4.71 -17.71
CA GLN A 30 10.53 5.88 -18.00
C GLN A 30 12.02 5.68 -17.68
N LYS A 31 12.38 4.52 -17.13
CA LYS A 31 13.76 4.13 -16.81
C LYS A 31 13.94 2.63 -17.04
N CYS A 32 15.17 2.25 -17.37
CA CYS A 32 15.59 0.86 -17.55
C CYS A 32 16.79 0.53 -16.68
N TYR A 33 17.03 -0.78 -16.55
CA TYR A 33 18.29 -1.31 -16.08
C TYR A 33 19.25 -1.52 -17.26
N GLN A 34 20.51 -1.11 -17.10
CA GLN A 34 21.59 -1.34 -18.07
C GLN A 34 22.68 -2.19 -17.43
N ALA A 35 22.86 -3.42 -17.91
CA ALA A 35 23.95 -4.29 -17.49
C ALA A 35 25.31 -3.74 -17.96
N LYS A 36 26.13 -3.18 -17.06
CA LYS A 36 27.45 -2.60 -17.40
C LYS A 36 28.61 -3.38 -16.80
N ASN A 37 29.56 -3.80 -17.64
CA ASN A 37 30.83 -4.42 -17.24
C ASN A 37 30.66 -5.69 -16.37
N LEU A 38 29.59 -6.46 -16.60
CA LEU A 38 29.30 -7.67 -15.83
C LEU A 38 29.99 -8.89 -16.44
N GLN A 39 30.54 -9.76 -15.59
CA GLN A 39 30.94 -11.10 -15.98
C GLN A 39 29.72 -12.01 -15.80
N PRO A 40 29.07 -12.48 -16.90
CA PRO A 40 27.85 -13.26 -16.79
C PRO A 40 28.12 -14.58 -16.08
N ASN A 41 27.17 -15.02 -15.26
CA ASN A 41 27.18 -16.36 -14.73
C ASN A 41 26.75 -17.37 -15.81
N THR A 42 26.80 -18.65 -15.48
CA THR A 42 26.23 -19.70 -16.32
C THR A 42 25.13 -20.45 -15.57
N LEU A 43 23.97 -20.56 -16.19
CA LEU A 43 22.89 -21.44 -15.76
C LEU A 43 22.53 -22.32 -16.95
N PHE A 44 22.44 -23.63 -16.76
CA PHE A 44 22.05 -24.56 -17.82
C PHE A 44 22.94 -24.49 -19.08
N GLY A 45 24.24 -24.26 -18.88
CA GLY A 45 25.20 -24.11 -19.99
C GLY A 45 25.04 -22.83 -20.81
N ARG A 46 24.10 -21.95 -20.46
CA ARG A 46 23.87 -20.65 -21.12
C ARG A 46 24.27 -19.50 -20.20
N LYS A 47 24.69 -18.37 -20.80
CA LYS A 47 25.03 -17.16 -20.07
C LYS A 47 23.82 -16.61 -19.31
N LEU A 48 24.07 -15.92 -18.21
CA LEU A 48 23.04 -15.25 -17.41
C LEU A 48 23.61 -13.99 -16.73
N GLU A 49 23.15 -12.81 -17.14
CA GLU A 49 23.56 -11.50 -16.61
C GLU A 49 22.79 -11.05 -15.36
N GLY A 50 21.92 -11.89 -14.81
CA GLY A 50 21.08 -11.56 -13.66
C GLY A 50 20.40 -12.80 -13.07
N GLN A 51 20.40 -12.92 -11.74
CA GLN A 51 19.80 -14.08 -11.06
C GLN A 51 18.27 -13.99 -10.90
N ILE A 52 17.64 -12.91 -11.37
CA ILE A 52 16.24 -12.59 -11.10
C ILE A 52 15.38 -12.49 -12.35
N GLY A 53 14.07 -12.68 -12.18
CA GLY A 53 13.07 -12.27 -13.15
C GLY A 53 11.65 -12.64 -12.74
N PRO A 54 10.69 -12.59 -13.67
CA PRO A 54 9.28 -12.83 -13.34
C PRO A 54 8.97 -14.33 -13.18
N ALA A 55 8.09 -14.66 -12.24
CA ALA A 55 7.61 -16.03 -12.02
C ALA A 55 6.55 -16.44 -13.06
N ALA A 56 6.27 -17.74 -13.17
CA ALA A 56 5.14 -18.24 -13.96
C ALA A 56 3.84 -17.61 -13.47
N GLY A 57 3.34 -16.64 -14.23
CA GLY A 57 2.18 -15.86 -13.84
C GLY A 57 1.86 -14.74 -14.82
N PRO A 58 1.02 -13.77 -14.43
CA PRO A 58 0.48 -12.82 -15.39
C PRO A 58 1.58 -11.93 -15.98
N ASN A 59 2.70 -11.71 -15.26
CA ASN A 59 3.86 -10.95 -15.74
C ASN A 59 4.66 -11.65 -16.87
N THR A 60 4.40 -12.92 -17.18
CA THR A 60 5.02 -13.65 -18.31
C THR A 60 4.03 -14.16 -19.34
N GLN A 61 2.77 -13.71 -19.30
CA GLN A 61 1.72 -14.20 -20.21
C GLN A 61 1.76 -13.60 -21.61
N LEU A 62 2.02 -12.29 -21.72
CA LEU A 62 2.01 -11.54 -22.97
C LEU A 62 3.41 -11.00 -23.29
N ALA A 63 3.72 -10.81 -24.57
CA ALA A 63 5.02 -10.36 -25.04
C ALA A 63 5.41 -9.01 -24.43
N GLN A 64 4.47 -8.06 -24.30
CA GLN A 64 4.73 -6.77 -23.66
C GLN A 64 5.11 -6.90 -22.18
N ASN A 65 4.62 -7.93 -21.48
CA ASN A 65 4.92 -8.16 -20.07
C ASN A 65 6.35 -8.69 -19.89
N ILE A 66 6.76 -9.59 -20.81
CA ILE A 66 8.12 -10.14 -20.90
C ILE A 66 9.10 -9.01 -21.22
N VAL A 67 8.80 -8.19 -22.22
CA VAL A 67 9.67 -7.08 -22.63
C VAL A 67 9.80 -6.03 -21.51
N ALA A 68 8.70 -5.65 -20.85
CA ALA A 68 8.73 -4.74 -19.71
C ALA A 68 9.60 -5.28 -18.55
N SER A 69 9.49 -6.59 -18.27
CA SER A 69 10.35 -7.25 -17.28
C SER A 69 11.83 -7.19 -17.66
N TYR A 70 12.17 -7.47 -18.93
CA TYR A 70 13.55 -7.41 -19.43
C TYR A 70 14.13 -5.98 -19.32
N TYR A 71 13.35 -4.99 -19.75
CA TYR A 71 13.69 -3.56 -19.67
C TYR A 71 13.92 -3.11 -18.21
N GLY A 72 13.17 -3.68 -17.27
CA GLY A 72 13.34 -3.48 -15.84
C GLY A 72 14.55 -4.18 -15.22
N GLY A 73 15.19 -5.14 -15.89
CA GLY A 73 16.38 -5.85 -15.40
C GLY A 73 16.23 -7.36 -15.19
N ALA A 74 15.09 -7.96 -15.55
CA ALA A 74 14.94 -9.40 -15.51
C ALA A 74 15.86 -10.11 -16.52
N ARG A 75 16.46 -11.23 -16.11
CA ARG A 75 17.30 -12.08 -16.97
C ARG A 75 16.91 -13.56 -16.92
N PHE A 76 16.09 -13.99 -15.96
CA PHE A 76 15.52 -15.34 -15.92
C PHE A 76 13.99 -15.30 -15.92
N PHE A 77 13.35 -15.86 -16.95
CA PHE A 77 11.91 -15.77 -17.14
C PHE A 77 11.28 -17.15 -16.97
N GLU A 78 10.42 -17.29 -15.98
CA GLU A 78 9.59 -18.47 -15.84
C GLU A 78 8.27 -18.21 -16.57
N LEU A 79 8.11 -18.83 -17.73
CA LEU A 79 6.97 -18.59 -18.61
C LEU A 79 5.71 -19.25 -18.04
N LYS A 80 4.56 -18.59 -18.25
CA LYS A 80 3.28 -19.02 -17.70
C LYS A 80 2.91 -20.42 -18.20
N THR A 81 2.39 -21.26 -17.30
CA THR A 81 2.18 -22.69 -17.54
C THR A 81 1.18 -22.93 -18.66
N VAL A 82 1.55 -23.83 -19.60
CA VAL A 82 0.65 -24.38 -20.62
C VAL A 82 0.09 -25.72 -20.16
N GLN A 83 -1.16 -26.03 -20.53
CA GLN A 83 -1.83 -27.25 -20.07
C GLN A 83 -2.88 -27.76 -21.09
N LYS A 84 -3.56 -28.85 -20.73
CA LYS A 84 -4.62 -29.46 -21.56
C LYS A 84 -5.82 -28.53 -21.78
N MET A 85 -6.26 -27.80 -20.75
CA MET A 85 -7.36 -26.83 -20.82
C MET A 85 -6.79 -25.42 -21.04
N ASP A 86 -7.19 -24.73 -22.11
CA ASP A 86 -6.64 -23.44 -22.51
C ASP A 86 -7.70 -22.52 -23.14
N GLY A 87 -7.33 -21.26 -23.40
CA GLY A 87 -8.22 -20.29 -24.05
C GLY A 87 -9.53 -20.07 -23.28
N ARG A 88 -10.64 -20.03 -24.03
CA ARG A 88 -11.99 -19.79 -23.48
C ARG A 88 -12.45 -20.86 -22.49
N GLU A 89 -12.01 -22.11 -22.64
CA GLU A 89 -12.38 -23.20 -21.74
C GLU A 89 -11.81 -22.94 -20.34
N LEU A 90 -10.53 -22.54 -20.27
CA LEU A 90 -9.90 -22.18 -19.00
C LEU A 90 -10.48 -20.89 -18.44
N ALA A 91 -10.60 -19.84 -19.26
CA ALA A 91 -11.10 -18.53 -18.82
C ALA A 91 -12.47 -18.63 -18.14
N ALA A 92 -13.38 -19.47 -18.69
CA ALA A 92 -14.69 -19.71 -18.11
C ALA A 92 -14.68 -20.38 -16.72
N CYS A 93 -13.57 -21.03 -16.35
CA CYS A 93 -13.38 -21.66 -15.05
C CYS A 93 -12.75 -20.72 -14.01
N VAL A 94 -12.22 -19.56 -14.42
CA VAL A 94 -11.53 -18.63 -13.53
C VAL A 94 -12.51 -17.64 -12.94
N ALA A 95 -12.71 -17.68 -11.62
CA ALA A 95 -13.51 -16.67 -10.93
C ALA A 95 -12.84 -15.28 -11.04
N LYS A 96 -13.60 -14.27 -11.48
CA LYS A 96 -13.12 -12.89 -11.68
C LYS A 96 -13.78 -11.91 -10.69
N PRO A 97 -13.05 -10.94 -10.10
CA PRO A 97 -11.60 -10.75 -10.23
C PRO A 97 -10.81 -11.90 -9.63
N CYS A 98 -9.66 -12.23 -10.23
CA CYS A 98 -8.87 -13.41 -9.89
C CYS A 98 -7.56 -13.10 -9.16
N ILE A 99 -7.25 -11.83 -8.87
CA ILE A 99 -6.03 -11.39 -8.18
C ILE A 99 -6.36 -10.26 -7.21
N THR A 100 -5.83 -10.34 -5.99
CA THR A 100 -5.72 -9.21 -5.06
C THR A 100 -4.34 -9.23 -4.42
N ALA A 101 -3.63 -8.09 -4.44
CA ALA A 101 -2.24 -7.99 -4.00
C ALA A 101 -1.99 -6.88 -2.97
N GLU A 102 -3.02 -6.49 -2.19
CA GLU A 102 -2.97 -5.31 -1.31
C GLU A 102 -1.83 -5.39 -0.29
N ASP A 103 -1.72 -6.52 0.40
CA ASP A 103 -0.66 -6.81 1.36
C ASP A 103 -0.04 -8.19 1.10
N GLU A 104 -0.77 -9.27 1.41
CA GLU A 104 -0.57 -10.56 0.76
C GLU A 104 -1.02 -10.51 -0.70
N CYS A 105 -0.57 -11.49 -1.47
CA CYS A 105 -1.16 -11.73 -2.78
C CYS A 105 -1.98 -13.01 -2.74
N TYR A 106 -3.21 -12.92 -3.22
CA TYR A 106 -4.10 -14.05 -3.45
C TYR A 106 -4.50 -14.09 -4.91
N ASN A 107 -4.80 -15.29 -5.40
CA ASN A 107 -5.27 -15.51 -6.75
C ASN A 107 -6.04 -16.83 -6.86
N CYS A 108 -6.76 -17.02 -7.97
CA CYS A 108 -7.51 -18.26 -8.24
C CYS A 108 -6.88 -19.15 -9.34
N GLU A 109 -6.01 -18.63 -10.21
CA GLU A 109 -5.43 -19.39 -11.34
C GLU A 109 -4.09 -18.77 -11.81
N TRP A 110 -3.12 -19.61 -12.18
CA TRP A 110 -1.78 -19.25 -12.67
C TRP A 110 -1.42 -19.79 -14.06
N SER A 111 -2.23 -20.65 -14.65
CA SER A 111 -2.09 -21.13 -16.03
C SER A 111 -2.44 -20.06 -17.04
N THR A 112 -1.85 -20.15 -18.24
CA THR A 112 -2.11 -19.20 -19.30
C THR A 112 -3.56 -19.28 -19.76
N GLU A 113 -4.23 -18.13 -19.83
CA GLU A 113 -5.60 -18.03 -20.37
C GLU A 113 -5.60 -17.90 -21.90
N LEU A 114 -4.40 -17.87 -22.51
CA LEU A 114 -4.23 -17.96 -23.95
C LEU A 114 -4.33 -19.42 -24.40
N GLU A 115 -4.66 -19.63 -25.67
CA GLU A 115 -4.47 -20.94 -26.29
C GLU A 115 -2.98 -21.29 -26.36
N VAL A 116 -2.62 -22.57 -26.29
CA VAL A 116 -1.21 -22.99 -26.33
C VAL A 116 -0.42 -22.40 -27.53
N PRO A 117 -0.96 -22.37 -28.77
CA PRO A 117 -0.27 -21.73 -29.91
C PRO A 117 -0.14 -20.20 -29.77
N GLN A 118 -1.10 -19.54 -29.12
CA GLN A 118 -1.02 -18.10 -28.85
C GLN A 118 0.07 -17.81 -27.82
N ALA A 119 0.14 -18.59 -26.73
CA ALA A 119 1.19 -18.49 -25.74
C ALA A 119 2.58 -18.70 -26.36
N PHE A 120 2.73 -19.72 -27.22
CA PHE A 120 3.95 -19.94 -28.01
C PHE A 120 4.34 -18.69 -28.81
N ALA A 121 3.40 -18.11 -29.56
CA ALA A 121 3.65 -16.93 -30.37
C ALA A 121 4.09 -15.73 -29.52
N GLU A 122 3.45 -15.48 -28.37
CA GLU A 122 3.85 -14.41 -27.44
C GLU A 122 5.28 -14.60 -26.91
N TYR A 123 5.68 -15.83 -26.62
CA TYR A 123 7.03 -16.14 -26.15
C TYR A 123 8.08 -15.93 -27.25
N VAL A 124 7.79 -16.32 -28.50
CA VAL A 124 8.66 -16.02 -29.65
C VAL A 124 8.80 -14.51 -29.86
N LYS A 125 7.70 -13.76 -29.85
CA LYS A 125 7.72 -12.29 -29.99
C LYS A 125 8.56 -11.64 -28.89
N GLY A 126 8.38 -12.06 -27.63
CA GLY A 126 9.16 -11.59 -26.49
C GLY A 126 10.66 -11.90 -26.63
N TRP A 127 11.01 -13.08 -27.14
CA TRP A 127 12.40 -13.49 -27.40
C TRP A 127 13.10 -12.55 -28.40
N PHE A 128 12.45 -12.27 -29.53
CA PHE A 128 12.98 -11.34 -30.53
C PHE A 128 13.09 -9.91 -29.98
N ALA A 129 12.02 -9.40 -29.37
CA ALA A 129 11.98 -8.04 -28.85
C ALA A 129 13.05 -7.79 -27.79
N CYS A 130 13.24 -8.71 -26.83
CA CYS A 130 14.29 -8.60 -25.81
C CYS A 130 15.70 -8.57 -26.42
N LYS A 131 16.00 -9.42 -27.42
CA LYS A 131 17.31 -9.45 -28.09
C LYS A 131 17.60 -8.19 -28.88
N VAL A 132 16.61 -7.71 -29.62
CA VAL A 132 16.69 -6.46 -30.39
C VAL A 132 16.92 -5.28 -29.44
N MET A 133 16.15 -5.20 -28.35
CA MET A 133 16.29 -4.13 -27.36
C MET A 133 17.62 -4.18 -26.59
N ALA A 134 18.13 -5.39 -26.30
CA ALA A 134 19.43 -5.56 -25.65
C ALA A 134 20.53 -4.83 -26.41
N LYS A 135 20.53 -4.97 -27.75
CA LYS A 135 21.47 -4.34 -28.66
C LYS A 135 21.15 -2.87 -28.92
N GLU A 136 19.91 -2.56 -29.28
CA GLU A 136 19.49 -1.22 -29.69
C GLU A 136 19.65 -0.19 -28.54
N TYR A 137 19.30 -0.61 -27.32
CA TYR A 137 19.26 0.28 -26.14
C TYR A 137 20.39 0.03 -25.14
N ASP A 138 21.42 -0.75 -25.50
CA ASP A 138 22.56 -1.11 -24.64
C ASP A 138 22.15 -1.69 -23.28
N LEU A 139 21.20 -2.64 -23.26
CA LEU A 139 20.68 -3.20 -22.01
C LEU A 139 21.50 -4.39 -21.49
N GLY A 140 22.37 -4.99 -22.31
CA GLY A 140 23.21 -6.14 -21.95
C GLY A 140 23.55 -7.03 -23.15
N ASP A 141 24.12 -8.21 -22.89
CA ASP A 141 24.36 -9.24 -23.90
C ASP A 141 23.01 -9.86 -24.34
N PRO A 142 22.66 -9.83 -25.65
CA PRO A 142 21.40 -10.39 -26.15
C PRO A 142 21.28 -11.90 -25.92
N ASP A 143 22.37 -12.62 -25.61
CA ASP A 143 22.36 -14.06 -25.33
C ASP A 143 22.51 -14.40 -23.83
N ALA A 144 22.55 -13.40 -22.95
CA ALA A 144 22.73 -13.59 -21.50
C ALA A 144 21.45 -13.45 -20.67
N PHE A 145 20.32 -13.90 -21.22
CA PHE A 145 19.07 -14.12 -20.50
C PHE A 145 18.44 -15.45 -20.94
N GLN A 146 17.56 -16.01 -20.12
CA GLN A 146 17.01 -17.35 -20.34
C GLN A 146 15.51 -17.41 -20.09
N PHE A 147 14.82 -18.14 -20.96
CA PHE A 147 13.43 -18.57 -20.76
C PHE A 147 13.41 -20.00 -20.22
N ASN A 148 12.53 -20.22 -19.25
CA ASN A 148 12.24 -21.53 -18.67
C ASN A 148 10.73 -21.76 -18.77
N ILE A 149 10.32 -22.72 -19.58
CA ILE A 149 8.90 -23.06 -19.74
C ILE A 149 8.36 -23.75 -18.50
N SER A 150 7.06 -23.66 -18.28
CA SER A 150 6.38 -24.42 -17.22
C SER A 150 5.31 -25.31 -17.85
N VAL A 151 5.33 -26.60 -17.49
CA VAL A 151 4.35 -27.60 -17.94
C VAL A 151 3.87 -28.42 -16.75
N GLY A 152 2.63 -28.91 -16.81
CA GLY A 152 1.97 -29.53 -15.68
C GLY A 152 0.72 -30.32 -16.05
N TYR A 153 0.05 -30.87 -15.03
CA TYR A 153 -0.98 -31.94 -15.03
C TYR A 153 -0.39 -33.35 -14.86
N ASP A 154 -0.58 -34.21 -15.85
CA ASP A 154 -0.19 -35.60 -15.91
C ASP A 154 0.65 -35.81 -17.18
N LEU A 155 1.35 -36.94 -17.24
CA LEU A 155 2.20 -37.30 -18.36
C LEU A 155 1.40 -37.44 -19.65
N GLU A 156 0.15 -37.92 -19.57
CA GLU A 156 -0.74 -38.02 -20.73
C GLU A 156 -1.04 -36.65 -21.34
N GLY A 157 -1.35 -35.66 -20.49
CA GLY A 157 -1.60 -34.27 -20.87
C GLY A 157 -0.40 -33.61 -21.52
N ILE A 158 0.80 -33.85 -20.98
CA ILE A 158 2.06 -33.33 -21.55
C ILE A 158 2.35 -33.95 -22.92
N LYS A 159 1.97 -35.22 -23.13
CA LYS A 159 2.12 -35.93 -24.41
C LYS A 159 1.05 -35.58 -25.44
N LEU A 160 0.03 -34.77 -25.09
CA LEU A 160 -0.96 -34.33 -26.07
C LEU A 160 -0.27 -33.59 -27.22
N PRO A 161 -0.70 -33.78 -28.48
CA PRO A 161 -0.03 -33.19 -29.64
C PRO A 161 0.20 -31.68 -29.54
N LYS A 162 -0.71 -30.94 -28.90
CA LYS A 162 -0.56 -29.49 -28.73
C LYS A 162 0.54 -29.09 -27.74
N VAL A 163 0.65 -29.79 -26.61
CA VAL A 163 1.65 -29.51 -25.56
C VAL A 163 3.01 -30.05 -25.98
N ASP A 164 3.05 -31.25 -26.56
CA ASP A 164 4.27 -31.84 -27.11
C ASP A 164 4.88 -30.95 -28.21
N ARG A 165 4.04 -30.48 -29.14
CA ARG A 165 4.45 -29.53 -30.18
C ARG A 165 5.02 -28.25 -29.57
N PHE A 166 4.32 -27.66 -28.60
CA PHE A 166 4.81 -26.47 -27.87
C PHE A 166 6.21 -26.70 -27.30
N ILE A 167 6.45 -27.80 -26.60
CA ILE A 167 7.76 -28.11 -26.01
C ILE A 167 8.83 -28.22 -27.10
N ASN A 168 8.54 -28.94 -28.19
CA ASN A 168 9.51 -29.16 -29.27
C ASN A 168 9.81 -27.87 -30.04
N GLU A 169 8.80 -27.05 -30.34
CA GLU A 169 8.95 -25.78 -31.05
C GLU A 169 9.62 -24.70 -30.17
N MET A 170 9.43 -24.72 -28.85
CA MET A 170 10.21 -23.86 -27.94
C MET A 170 11.69 -24.26 -27.87
N LYS A 171 12.01 -25.56 -28.07
CA LYS A 171 13.40 -26.02 -28.17
C LYS A 171 14.08 -25.57 -29.45
N ASP A 172 13.36 -25.50 -30.56
CA ASP A 172 13.85 -24.96 -31.84
C ASP A 172 12.68 -24.43 -32.69
N ALA A 173 12.54 -23.10 -32.74
CA ALA A 173 11.42 -22.43 -33.39
C ALA A 173 11.65 -22.13 -34.87
N LYS A 174 12.79 -22.52 -35.47
CA LYS A 174 13.26 -22.02 -36.78
C LYS A 174 12.25 -22.17 -37.92
N ASP A 175 11.45 -23.24 -37.87
CA ASP A 175 10.52 -23.60 -38.94
C ASP A 175 9.11 -23.04 -38.73
N THR A 176 8.84 -22.43 -37.58
CA THR A 176 7.53 -21.88 -37.22
C THR A 176 7.23 -20.58 -37.95
N GLU A 177 5.94 -20.33 -38.23
CA GLU A 177 5.51 -19.13 -38.96
C GLU A 177 5.84 -17.86 -38.19
N ILE A 178 5.55 -17.82 -36.88
CA ILE A 178 5.79 -16.64 -36.05
C ILE A 178 7.28 -16.29 -35.95
N PHE A 179 8.19 -17.28 -35.91
CA PHE A 179 9.63 -17.03 -35.91
C PHE A 179 10.08 -16.38 -37.23
N LYS A 180 9.58 -16.90 -38.36
CA LYS A 180 9.85 -16.36 -39.70
C LYS A 180 9.26 -14.96 -39.87
N GLU A 181 8.06 -14.73 -39.37
CA GLU A 181 7.38 -13.42 -39.38
C GLU A 181 8.18 -12.37 -38.60
N CYS A 182 8.57 -12.67 -37.35
CA CYS A 182 9.35 -11.75 -36.52
C CYS A 182 10.68 -11.39 -37.19
N LYS A 183 11.39 -12.40 -37.70
CA LYS A 183 12.67 -12.22 -38.40
C LYS A 183 12.52 -11.41 -39.68
N ALA A 184 11.53 -11.74 -40.52
CA ALA A 184 11.28 -11.05 -41.78
C ALA A 184 10.91 -9.58 -41.55
N TRP A 185 10.07 -9.30 -40.55
CA TRP A 185 9.70 -7.93 -40.20
C TRP A 185 10.92 -7.10 -39.77
N LEU A 186 11.78 -7.64 -38.90
CA LEU A 186 13.00 -6.95 -38.47
C LEU A 186 13.93 -6.66 -39.64
N LEU A 187 14.16 -7.64 -40.52
CA LEU A 187 14.98 -7.47 -41.72
C LEU A 187 14.41 -6.41 -42.67
N ALA A 188 13.09 -6.31 -42.78
CA ALA A 188 12.41 -5.32 -43.61
C ALA A 188 12.40 -3.91 -43.00
N ASN A 189 12.70 -3.77 -41.70
CA ASN A 189 12.64 -2.52 -40.94
C ASN A 189 13.99 -2.14 -40.32
N LEU A 190 15.11 -2.65 -40.84
CA LEU A 190 16.46 -2.39 -40.31
C LEU A 190 16.80 -0.89 -40.28
N ASP A 191 16.25 -0.10 -41.21
CA ASP A 191 16.43 1.35 -41.31
C ASP A 191 15.87 2.13 -40.10
N ARG A 192 15.02 1.49 -39.29
CA ARG A 192 14.41 2.07 -38.09
C ARG A 192 15.24 1.87 -36.82
N PHE A 193 16.33 1.09 -36.91
CA PHE A 193 17.24 0.82 -35.80
C PHE A 193 18.58 1.52 -36.02
N GLN A 194 19.22 1.94 -34.93
CA GLN A 194 20.51 2.63 -34.96
C GLN A 194 21.69 1.67 -34.79
N LYS A 195 21.52 0.58 -34.05
CA LYS A 195 22.62 -0.34 -33.68
C LYS A 195 22.42 -1.79 -34.10
N VAL A 196 21.17 -2.18 -34.32
CA VAL A 196 20.85 -3.55 -34.77
C VAL A 196 21.20 -3.70 -36.24
N THR A 197 22.08 -4.67 -36.53
CA THR A 197 22.50 -5.01 -37.89
C THR A 197 21.71 -6.18 -38.46
N LYS A 198 21.84 -6.40 -39.76
CA LYS A 198 21.30 -7.60 -40.42
C LYS A 198 21.87 -8.87 -39.80
N GLU A 199 23.17 -8.89 -39.53
CA GLU A 199 23.89 -10.00 -38.92
C GLU A 199 23.36 -10.28 -37.51
N ASP A 200 23.07 -9.25 -36.71
CA ASP A 200 22.47 -9.42 -35.38
C ASP A 200 21.09 -10.10 -35.49
N VAL A 201 20.23 -9.69 -36.43
CA VAL A 201 18.91 -10.30 -36.66
C VAL A 201 19.03 -11.73 -37.19
N GLU A 202 20.00 -11.97 -38.08
CA GLU A 202 20.24 -13.30 -38.63
C GLU A 202 20.77 -14.27 -37.58
N ALA A 203 21.56 -13.79 -36.62
CA ALA A 203 22.14 -14.53 -35.50
C ALA A 203 21.16 -14.80 -34.35
N ILE A 204 19.93 -14.26 -34.37
CA ILE A 204 18.92 -14.59 -33.37
C ILE A 204 18.67 -16.10 -33.38
N GLN A 205 19.12 -16.76 -32.30
CA GLN A 205 19.00 -18.19 -32.08
C GLN A 205 17.53 -18.63 -32.03
N SER A 206 17.22 -19.71 -32.74
CA SER A 206 15.91 -20.37 -32.73
C SER A 206 15.69 -21.26 -31.50
N GLU A 207 16.75 -21.58 -30.77
CA GLU A 207 16.70 -22.38 -29.55
C GLU A 207 16.27 -21.55 -28.33
N ILE A 208 14.96 -21.30 -28.21
CA ILE A 208 14.42 -20.39 -27.20
C ILE A 208 14.65 -20.92 -25.78
N ILE A 209 14.44 -22.22 -25.55
CA ILE A 209 14.64 -22.85 -24.23
C ILE A 209 15.54 -24.09 -24.27
N ASN A 210 16.13 -24.37 -23.12
CA ASN A 210 16.75 -25.66 -22.79
C ASN A 210 16.38 -26.13 -21.36
N SER A 211 15.38 -25.49 -20.74
CA SER A 211 14.96 -25.76 -19.37
C SER A 211 13.44 -25.72 -19.19
N VAL A 212 12.95 -26.45 -18.20
CA VAL A 212 11.54 -26.61 -17.85
C VAL A 212 11.31 -26.73 -16.35
N THR A 213 10.24 -26.11 -15.84
CA THR A 213 9.69 -26.38 -14.50
C THR A 213 8.48 -27.30 -14.61
N VAL A 214 8.50 -28.41 -13.87
CA VAL A 214 7.35 -29.31 -13.66
C VAL A 214 6.46 -28.72 -12.58
N SER A 215 5.23 -28.33 -12.95
CA SER A 215 4.23 -27.74 -12.07
C SER A 215 2.95 -28.58 -12.06
N THR A 216 2.92 -29.64 -11.26
CA THR A 216 1.74 -30.51 -11.13
C THR A 216 0.67 -29.89 -10.24
N LEU A 217 -0.57 -30.36 -10.39
CA LEU A 217 -1.69 -30.01 -9.52
C LEU A 217 -1.49 -30.58 -8.11
N HIS A 218 -2.23 -30.00 -7.15
CA HIS A 218 -2.40 -30.60 -5.83
C HIS A 218 -2.94 -32.03 -5.94
N GLY A 219 -2.46 -32.92 -5.07
CA GLY A 219 -2.82 -34.34 -5.11
C GLY A 219 -2.09 -35.19 -6.16
N CYS A 220 -1.16 -34.62 -6.95
CA CYS A 220 -0.42 -35.39 -7.96
C CYS A 220 0.50 -36.44 -7.30
N PRO A 221 0.36 -37.74 -7.64
CA PRO A 221 1.16 -38.79 -7.03
C PRO A 221 2.67 -38.60 -7.28
N PRO A 222 3.56 -38.96 -6.33
CA PRO A 222 5.01 -38.85 -6.51
C PRO A 222 5.52 -39.61 -7.75
N SER A 223 4.93 -40.77 -8.05
CA SER A 223 5.28 -41.56 -9.25
C SER A 223 4.96 -40.84 -10.55
N GLU A 224 3.90 -40.03 -10.56
CA GLU A 224 3.49 -39.24 -11.74
C GLU A 224 4.44 -38.05 -11.95
N ILE A 225 4.77 -37.34 -10.86
CA ILE A 225 5.78 -36.27 -10.87
C ILE A 225 7.13 -36.81 -11.40
N GLU A 226 7.56 -37.97 -10.90
CA GLU A 226 8.79 -38.63 -11.35
C GLU A 226 8.71 -39.02 -12.83
N ALA A 227 7.60 -39.61 -13.28
CA ALA A 227 7.43 -40.00 -14.68
C ALA A 227 7.48 -38.79 -15.63
N ILE A 228 6.86 -37.68 -15.26
CA ILE A 228 6.91 -36.42 -16.02
C ILE A 228 8.34 -35.89 -16.09
N ALA A 229 9.01 -35.77 -14.94
CA ALA A 229 10.37 -35.25 -14.89
C ALA A 229 11.35 -36.15 -15.66
N SER A 230 11.25 -37.47 -15.51
CA SER A 230 12.04 -38.44 -16.27
C SER A 230 11.79 -38.32 -17.77
N TYR A 231 10.54 -38.16 -18.23
CA TYR A 231 10.23 -37.94 -19.64
C TYR A 231 10.88 -36.67 -20.19
N LEU A 232 10.81 -35.56 -19.46
CA LEU A 232 11.41 -34.29 -19.87
C LEU A 232 12.96 -34.37 -19.91
N ILE A 233 13.56 -35.11 -18.99
CA ILE A 233 15.01 -35.31 -18.92
C ILE A 233 15.50 -36.28 -20.00
N GLN A 234 14.84 -37.42 -20.19
CA GLN A 234 15.29 -38.50 -21.08
C GLN A 234 14.87 -38.28 -22.52
N GLU A 235 13.59 -37.99 -22.76
CA GLU A 235 13.03 -37.90 -24.12
C GLU A 235 13.13 -36.49 -24.68
N LYS A 236 12.95 -35.47 -23.83
CA LYS A 236 13.06 -34.07 -24.25
C LYS A 236 14.44 -33.46 -24.05
N HIS A 237 15.33 -34.10 -23.31
CA HIS A 237 16.68 -33.62 -23.01
C HIS A 237 16.70 -32.18 -22.45
N LEU A 238 15.83 -31.89 -21.48
CA LEU A 238 15.73 -30.58 -20.85
C LEU A 238 16.30 -30.56 -19.43
N HIS A 239 16.96 -29.46 -19.08
CA HIS A 239 17.24 -29.15 -17.68
C HIS A 239 15.92 -28.97 -16.92
N THR A 240 15.79 -29.59 -15.75
CA THR A 240 14.47 -29.73 -15.13
C THR A 240 14.48 -29.25 -13.68
N PHE A 241 13.51 -28.40 -13.35
CA PHE A 241 13.11 -28.08 -11.99
C PHE A 241 11.82 -28.82 -11.63
N VAL A 242 11.72 -29.37 -10.42
CA VAL A 242 10.45 -29.89 -9.87
C VAL A 242 9.91 -28.90 -8.84
N LYS A 243 8.65 -28.49 -9.00
CA LYS A 243 7.97 -27.58 -8.04
C LYS A 243 7.71 -28.30 -6.71
N CYS A 244 8.08 -27.65 -5.62
CA CYS A 244 7.84 -28.11 -4.25
C CYS A 244 7.07 -27.06 -3.46
N ASN A 245 5.96 -27.47 -2.84
CA ASN A 245 5.06 -26.60 -2.08
C ASN A 245 5.32 -26.65 -0.56
N PRO A 246 4.91 -25.63 0.22
CA PRO A 246 5.02 -25.66 1.68
C PRO A 246 4.21 -26.74 2.38
N THR A 247 3.33 -27.44 1.68
CA THR A 247 2.65 -28.63 2.20
C THR A 247 3.64 -29.70 2.70
N LEU A 248 4.88 -29.69 2.20
CA LEU A 248 5.98 -30.51 2.71
C LEU A 248 6.36 -30.27 4.19
N LEU A 249 5.96 -29.14 4.79
CA LEU A 249 6.25 -28.82 6.20
C LEU A 249 5.36 -29.58 7.20
N GLY A 250 4.19 -30.05 6.75
CA GLY A 250 3.10 -30.48 7.62
C GLY A 250 2.27 -29.32 8.18
N TYR A 251 0.99 -29.61 8.45
CA TYR A 251 -0.02 -28.62 8.85
C TYR A 251 0.38 -27.86 10.12
N GLU A 252 0.75 -28.57 11.18
CA GLU A 252 1.08 -27.97 12.49
C GLU A 252 2.26 -26.99 12.38
N THR A 253 3.29 -27.35 11.62
CA THR A 253 4.45 -26.48 11.39
C THR A 253 4.06 -25.21 10.64
N ALA A 254 3.30 -25.36 9.55
CA ALA A 254 2.86 -24.22 8.75
C ALA A 254 1.95 -23.27 9.54
N ARG A 255 1.01 -23.83 10.32
CA ARG A 255 0.11 -23.06 11.18
C ARG A 255 0.89 -22.29 12.26
N ALA A 256 1.82 -22.95 12.94
CA ALA A 256 2.65 -22.33 13.98
C ALA A 256 3.48 -21.17 13.42
N ILE A 257 4.10 -21.32 12.25
CA ILE A 257 4.89 -20.26 11.60
C ILE A 257 4.01 -19.04 11.28
N LEU A 258 2.83 -19.27 10.69
CA LEU A 258 1.93 -18.18 10.32
C LEU A 258 1.36 -17.46 11.56
N ASP A 259 1.02 -18.19 12.63
CA ASP A 259 0.53 -17.61 13.89
C ASP A 259 1.59 -16.73 14.55
N GLU A 260 2.83 -17.21 14.62
CA GLU A 260 3.96 -16.46 15.21
C GLU A 260 4.24 -15.15 14.47
N MET A 261 3.98 -15.12 13.15
CA MET A 261 4.17 -13.94 12.30
C MET A 261 2.92 -13.03 12.21
N GLY A 262 1.82 -13.37 12.88
CA GLY A 262 0.59 -12.57 12.93
C GLY A 262 -0.41 -12.82 11.79
N TYR A 263 -0.29 -13.94 11.08
CA TYR A 263 -1.20 -14.39 10.02
C TYR A 263 -2.25 -15.40 10.53
N ASP A 264 -2.70 -15.20 11.78
CA ASP A 264 -3.66 -16.05 12.51
C ASP A 264 -5.04 -16.17 11.85
N TYR A 265 -5.38 -15.24 10.95
CA TYR A 265 -6.64 -15.21 10.23
C TYR A 265 -6.63 -15.97 8.89
N ILE A 266 -5.46 -16.38 8.40
CA ILE A 266 -5.36 -17.14 7.14
C ILE A 266 -5.87 -18.55 7.40
N ALA A 267 -6.97 -18.91 6.76
CA ALA A 267 -7.62 -20.20 6.96
C ALA A 267 -7.10 -21.24 5.96
N PHE A 268 -6.79 -22.44 6.45
CA PHE A 268 -6.51 -23.63 5.65
C PHE A 268 -6.69 -24.87 6.51
N THR A 269 -6.86 -26.03 5.89
CA THR A 269 -7.03 -27.33 6.56
C THR A 269 -5.83 -28.25 6.31
N ASP A 270 -5.83 -29.43 6.94
CA ASP A 270 -4.81 -30.45 6.73
C ASP A 270 -4.99 -31.27 5.44
N PHE A 271 -6.03 -30.98 4.65
CA PHE A 271 -6.37 -31.70 3.42
C PHE A 271 -5.19 -31.73 2.42
N HIS A 272 -4.72 -30.57 1.96
CA HIS A 272 -3.60 -30.47 1.01
C HIS A 272 -2.30 -31.06 1.57
N PHE A 273 -2.09 -31.01 2.88
CA PHE A 273 -0.92 -31.59 3.52
C PHE A 273 -0.91 -33.12 3.47
N LYS A 274 -2.09 -33.75 3.37
CA LYS A 274 -2.23 -35.21 3.27
C LYS A 274 -2.28 -35.69 1.82
N ASP A 275 -2.81 -34.86 0.92
CA ASP A 275 -3.05 -35.21 -0.49
C ASP A 275 -1.82 -34.93 -1.37
N ASP A 276 -1.07 -33.86 -1.10
CA ASP A 276 0.12 -33.50 -1.88
C ASP A 276 1.30 -34.46 -1.67
N LEU A 277 2.35 -34.25 -2.49
CA LEU A 277 3.66 -34.87 -2.31
C LEU A 277 4.15 -34.79 -0.85
N GLN A 278 4.36 -35.95 -0.24
CA GLN A 278 4.89 -36.06 1.12
C GLN A 278 6.41 -35.96 1.12
N TYR A 279 6.99 -35.36 2.18
CA TYR A 279 8.43 -35.17 2.27
C TYR A 279 9.23 -36.48 2.26
N SER A 280 8.68 -37.54 2.85
CA SER A 280 9.24 -38.90 2.85
C SER A 280 9.39 -39.49 1.45
N ASP A 281 8.51 -39.11 0.51
CA ASP A 281 8.53 -39.57 -0.88
C ASP A 281 9.33 -38.62 -1.78
N ALA A 282 9.29 -37.32 -1.47
CA ALA A 282 10.00 -36.28 -2.20
C ALA A 282 11.51 -36.52 -2.24
N VAL A 283 12.15 -36.74 -1.08
CA VAL A 283 13.62 -36.84 -1.01
C VAL A 283 14.17 -38.01 -1.85
N PRO A 284 13.65 -39.25 -1.73
CA PRO A 284 14.11 -40.35 -2.59
C PRO A 284 13.87 -40.10 -4.09
N MET A 285 12.70 -39.57 -4.46
CA MET A 285 12.36 -39.24 -5.86
C MET A 285 13.34 -38.20 -6.44
N LEU A 286 13.55 -37.10 -5.72
CA LEU A 286 14.44 -36.02 -6.15
C LEU A 286 15.90 -36.50 -6.30
N LYS A 287 16.37 -37.43 -5.44
CA LYS A 287 17.70 -38.05 -5.59
C LYS A 287 17.82 -38.85 -6.89
N ARG A 288 16.83 -39.69 -7.20
CA ARG A 288 16.81 -40.47 -8.46
C ARG A 288 16.80 -39.58 -9.68
N LEU A 289 15.98 -38.52 -9.68
CA LEU A 289 15.92 -37.55 -10.77
C LEU A 289 17.24 -36.76 -10.92
N GLN A 290 17.88 -36.40 -9.82
CA GLN A 290 19.18 -35.74 -9.83
C GLN A 290 20.27 -36.64 -10.44
N GLU A 291 20.29 -37.92 -10.07
CA GLU A 291 21.21 -38.92 -10.65
C GLU A 291 20.94 -39.16 -12.13
N LEU A 292 19.66 -39.27 -12.52
CA LEU A 292 19.24 -39.42 -13.91
C LEU A 292 19.69 -38.24 -14.77
N ALA A 293 19.41 -37.01 -14.34
CA ALA A 293 19.83 -35.81 -15.07
C ALA A 293 21.37 -35.77 -15.19
N LYS A 294 22.09 -36.08 -14.10
CA LYS A 294 23.56 -36.16 -14.11
C LYS A 294 24.07 -37.19 -15.12
N SER A 295 23.43 -38.36 -15.25
CA SER A 295 23.81 -39.38 -16.23
C SER A 295 23.72 -38.92 -17.69
N LEU A 296 22.91 -37.89 -17.96
CA LEU A 296 22.68 -37.30 -19.28
C LEU A 296 23.34 -35.92 -19.44
N ASN A 297 24.22 -35.52 -18.51
CA ASN A 297 24.85 -34.19 -18.46
C ASN A 297 23.86 -33.02 -18.39
N LEU A 298 22.71 -33.25 -17.77
CA LEU A 298 21.68 -32.25 -17.51
C LEU A 298 21.70 -31.83 -16.04
N ALA A 299 21.53 -30.53 -15.79
CA ALA A 299 21.20 -30.00 -14.47
C ALA A 299 19.77 -30.35 -14.03
N PHE A 300 19.64 -30.57 -12.72
CA PHE A 300 18.37 -30.80 -12.03
C PHE A 300 18.31 -29.97 -10.75
N GLY A 301 17.11 -29.56 -10.36
CA GLY A 301 16.88 -28.89 -9.09
C GLY A 301 15.42 -28.87 -8.70
N VAL A 302 15.11 -28.05 -7.69
CA VAL A 302 13.74 -27.79 -7.25
C VAL A 302 13.35 -26.33 -7.39
N LYS A 303 12.07 -26.10 -7.61
CA LYS A 303 11.43 -24.79 -7.54
C LYS A 303 10.63 -24.71 -6.25
N ILE A 304 11.08 -23.90 -5.30
CA ILE A 304 10.27 -23.58 -4.12
C ILE A 304 9.21 -22.57 -4.57
N THR A 305 7.95 -23.00 -4.46
CA THR A 305 6.80 -22.36 -5.10
C THR A 305 6.56 -20.90 -4.68
N ASN A 306 5.84 -20.21 -5.55
CA ASN A 306 5.17 -18.94 -5.34
C ASN A 306 3.77 -19.02 -4.71
N THR A 307 3.24 -20.21 -4.38
CA THR A 307 1.83 -20.39 -3.99
C THR A 307 1.63 -21.33 -2.80
N PHE A 308 0.65 -21.05 -1.95
CA PHE A 308 0.19 -21.94 -0.88
C PHE A 308 -1.35 -21.94 -0.83
N PRO A 309 -2.04 -23.10 -0.93
CA PRO A 309 -3.50 -23.16 -0.97
C PRO A 309 -4.11 -22.75 0.37
N VAL A 310 -5.13 -21.91 0.33
CA VAL A 310 -5.85 -21.39 1.50
C VAL A 310 -7.35 -21.24 1.17
N ASP A 311 -8.18 -21.28 2.21
CA ASP A 311 -9.63 -21.09 2.09
C ASP A 311 -9.99 -19.60 1.97
N VAL A 312 -11.01 -19.29 1.17
CA VAL A 312 -11.62 -17.95 1.16
C VAL A 312 -12.58 -17.83 2.34
N LYS A 313 -12.22 -17.02 3.33
CA LYS A 313 -13.05 -16.77 4.54
C LYS A 313 -13.36 -15.30 4.78
N ASN A 314 -12.68 -14.37 4.11
CA ASN A 314 -12.85 -12.94 4.28
C ASN A 314 -13.33 -12.24 2.99
N ASN A 315 -13.96 -12.98 2.06
CA ASN A 315 -14.41 -12.49 0.75
C ASN A 315 -13.28 -11.84 -0.07
N GLU A 316 -12.08 -12.38 0.03
CA GLU A 316 -10.88 -11.86 -0.64
C GLU A 316 -11.03 -11.94 -2.17
N LEU A 317 -11.59 -13.06 -2.66
CA LEU A 317 -11.83 -13.37 -4.07
C LEU A 317 -13.16 -14.13 -4.20
N PRO A 318 -13.82 -14.14 -5.38
CA PRO A 318 -15.10 -14.81 -5.60
C PRO A 318 -14.96 -16.32 -5.81
N SER A 319 -14.12 -16.99 -5.03
CA SER A 319 -13.87 -18.44 -5.05
C SER A 319 -14.05 -19.07 -3.67
N GLN A 320 -13.97 -20.40 -3.57
CA GLN A 320 -13.96 -21.10 -2.26
C GLN A 320 -12.54 -21.32 -1.73
N GLU A 321 -11.58 -21.50 -2.64
CA GLU A 321 -10.15 -21.66 -2.39
C GLU A 321 -9.37 -20.63 -3.21
N MET A 322 -8.21 -20.23 -2.72
CA MET A 322 -7.28 -19.34 -3.41
C MET A 322 -5.82 -19.70 -3.05
N TYR A 323 -4.87 -19.19 -3.82
CA TYR A 323 -3.45 -19.41 -3.59
C TYR A 323 -2.79 -18.17 -2.98
N MET A 324 -2.30 -18.30 -1.75
CA MET A 324 -1.53 -17.29 -1.04
C MET A 324 -0.10 -17.17 -1.57
N SER A 325 0.39 -15.94 -1.71
CA SER A 325 1.75 -15.58 -2.10
C SER A 325 2.21 -14.29 -1.41
N GLY A 326 3.43 -13.84 -1.70
CA GLY A 326 4.02 -12.62 -1.12
C GLY A 326 4.68 -12.86 0.23
N LYS A 327 4.72 -11.81 1.07
CA LYS A 327 5.48 -11.82 2.32
C LYS A 327 5.07 -12.92 3.31
N SER A 328 3.79 -13.29 3.34
CA SER A 328 3.24 -14.38 4.18
C SER A 328 3.81 -15.75 3.82
N LEU A 329 4.25 -15.94 2.57
CA LEU A 329 4.78 -17.20 2.06
C LEU A 329 6.28 -17.37 2.34
N PHE A 330 7.00 -16.30 2.69
CA PHE A 330 8.46 -16.29 2.77
C PHE A 330 9.00 -17.31 3.76
N ALA A 331 8.56 -17.26 5.03
CA ALA A 331 9.07 -18.15 6.07
C ALA A 331 8.73 -19.62 5.81
N LEU A 332 7.53 -19.90 5.28
CA LEU A 332 7.11 -21.24 4.89
C LEU A 332 8.02 -21.80 3.78
N SER A 333 8.20 -21.02 2.70
CA SER A 333 9.04 -21.41 1.57
C SER A 333 10.51 -21.59 1.97
N MET A 334 11.05 -20.68 2.76
CA MET A 334 12.42 -20.77 3.26
C MET A 334 12.61 -21.98 4.19
N SER A 335 11.58 -22.36 4.95
CA SER A 335 11.60 -23.58 5.78
C SER A 335 11.65 -24.87 4.95
N VAL A 336 10.96 -24.93 3.80
CA VAL A 336 11.14 -26.05 2.86
C VAL A 336 12.55 -26.06 2.27
N ALA A 337 13.05 -24.88 1.87
CA ALA A 337 14.42 -24.75 1.37
C ALA A 337 15.45 -25.24 2.41
N LYS A 338 15.25 -24.95 3.70
CA LYS A 338 16.07 -25.47 4.81
C LYS A 338 16.08 -27.00 4.85
N MET A 339 14.91 -27.63 4.82
CA MET A 339 14.78 -29.10 4.90
C MET A 339 15.54 -29.77 3.75
N LEU A 340 15.30 -29.32 2.52
CA LEU A 340 15.96 -29.84 1.33
C LEU A 340 17.47 -29.54 1.33
N THR A 341 17.88 -28.34 1.73
CA THR A 341 19.31 -27.98 1.83
C THR A 341 20.03 -28.91 2.80
N ARG A 342 19.42 -29.23 3.95
CA ARG A 342 19.99 -30.16 4.92
C ARG A 342 20.13 -31.57 4.34
N ASP A 343 19.07 -32.11 3.73
CA ASP A 343 19.05 -33.51 3.31
C ASP A 343 19.85 -33.78 2.03
N PHE A 344 20.17 -32.73 1.27
CA PHE A 344 21.04 -32.75 0.08
C PHE A 344 22.42 -32.14 0.33
N ASN A 345 22.76 -31.78 1.57
CA ASN A 345 24.02 -31.09 1.94
C ASN A 345 24.32 -29.87 1.05
N GLY A 346 23.29 -29.10 0.69
CA GLY A 346 23.36 -27.92 -0.17
C GLY A 346 23.58 -28.18 -1.66
N SER A 347 23.76 -29.42 -2.09
CA SER A 347 24.07 -29.77 -3.49
C SER A 347 22.88 -29.69 -4.46
N LEU A 348 21.66 -29.63 -3.93
CA LEU A 348 20.44 -29.49 -4.74
C LEU A 348 20.26 -28.02 -5.12
N ARG A 349 20.16 -27.73 -6.42
CA ARG A 349 19.88 -26.37 -6.88
C ARG A 349 18.45 -25.97 -6.54
N ILE A 350 18.29 -24.76 -6.02
CA ILE A 350 17.00 -24.21 -5.62
C ILE A 350 16.71 -22.95 -6.45
N SER A 351 15.62 -22.97 -7.22
CA SER A 351 14.92 -21.77 -7.66
C SER A 351 13.87 -21.38 -6.62
N PHE A 352 13.68 -20.08 -6.38
CA PHE A 352 12.82 -19.59 -5.29
C PHE A 352 11.82 -18.54 -5.76
N SER A 353 10.61 -18.55 -5.18
CA SER A 353 9.58 -17.54 -5.47
C SER A 353 8.68 -17.18 -4.28
N GLY A 354 9.05 -17.60 -3.07
CA GLY A 354 8.27 -17.34 -1.86
C GLY A 354 8.55 -15.97 -1.24
N GLY A 355 7.87 -14.91 -1.67
CA GLY A 355 7.91 -13.61 -0.99
C GLY A 355 9.23 -12.83 -1.12
N ALA A 356 9.98 -13.06 -2.20
CA ALA A 356 11.20 -12.29 -2.48
C ALA A 356 10.88 -10.84 -2.91
N ASP A 357 11.64 -9.89 -2.40
CA ASP A 357 11.62 -8.47 -2.77
C ASP A 357 12.98 -7.80 -2.48
N TYR A 358 13.05 -6.48 -2.65
CA TYR A 358 14.27 -5.70 -2.41
C TYR A 358 14.89 -5.90 -1.01
N PHE A 359 14.10 -6.08 0.05
CA PHE A 359 14.59 -6.13 1.43
C PHE A 359 15.20 -7.49 1.81
N ASN A 360 15.00 -8.53 0.99
CA ASN A 360 15.52 -9.86 1.25
C ASN A 360 16.29 -10.49 0.08
N ILE A 361 16.17 -9.98 -1.16
CA ILE A 361 16.70 -10.62 -2.36
C ILE A 361 18.21 -10.88 -2.30
N GLU A 362 18.97 -9.93 -1.76
CA GLU A 362 20.42 -10.07 -1.60
C GLU A 362 20.78 -11.27 -0.70
N ARG A 363 20.10 -11.38 0.46
CA ARG A 363 20.30 -12.48 1.41
C ARG A 363 19.95 -13.84 0.79
N ILE A 364 18.90 -13.89 -0.04
CA ILE A 364 18.50 -15.11 -0.76
C ILE A 364 19.59 -15.55 -1.75
N VAL A 365 20.07 -14.63 -2.58
CA VAL A 365 21.09 -14.93 -3.60
C VAL A 365 22.44 -15.26 -2.97
N GLU A 366 22.84 -14.55 -1.91
CA GLU A 366 24.05 -14.84 -1.13
C GLU A 366 24.03 -16.22 -0.48
N ALA A 367 22.84 -16.74 -0.12
CA ALA A 367 22.67 -18.10 0.38
C ALA A 367 22.81 -19.17 -0.72
N GLY A 368 23.08 -18.80 -1.97
CA GLY A 368 23.19 -19.73 -3.10
C GLY A 368 21.84 -20.16 -3.69
N ILE A 369 20.75 -19.50 -3.30
CA ILE A 369 19.40 -19.79 -3.81
C ILE A 369 19.13 -18.89 -5.03
N TRP A 370 19.29 -19.45 -6.23
CA TRP A 370 18.90 -18.79 -7.48
C TRP A 370 18.84 -19.78 -8.67
N PRO A 371 18.00 -19.50 -9.70
CA PRO A 371 17.32 -18.23 -9.98
C PRO A 371 16.15 -17.90 -9.05
N VAL A 372 15.95 -16.61 -8.75
CA VAL A 372 14.82 -16.11 -7.94
C VAL A 372 13.80 -15.47 -8.86
N THR A 373 12.55 -15.94 -8.82
CA THR A 373 11.47 -15.35 -9.62
C THR A 373 10.40 -14.74 -8.76
N MET A 374 9.74 -13.68 -9.24
CA MET A 374 8.79 -12.89 -8.45
C MET A 374 7.51 -12.61 -9.24
N ALA A 375 6.37 -12.62 -8.54
CA ALA A 375 5.08 -12.16 -9.07
C ALA A 375 4.50 -11.05 -8.18
N THR A 376 4.32 -11.33 -6.89
CA THR A 376 3.65 -10.42 -5.94
C THR A 376 4.22 -9.01 -5.91
N THR A 377 5.54 -8.85 -5.85
CA THR A 377 6.15 -7.51 -5.81
C THR A 377 5.87 -6.73 -7.10
N LEU A 378 5.79 -7.41 -8.25
CA LEU A 378 5.50 -6.82 -9.56
C LEU A 378 4.02 -6.48 -9.75
N LEU A 379 3.13 -7.09 -8.96
CA LEU A 379 1.70 -6.77 -8.91
C LEU A 379 1.39 -5.60 -7.98
N LYS A 380 2.39 -5.07 -7.25
CA LYS A 380 2.24 -3.90 -6.40
C LYS A 380 2.68 -2.63 -7.11
N THR A 381 2.31 -1.47 -6.56
CA THR A 381 2.62 -0.14 -7.14
C THR A 381 4.11 0.01 -7.47
N GLY A 382 4.42 0.64 -8.61
CA GLY A 382 5.77 0.65 -9.20
C GLY A 382 6.05 -0.51 -10.14
N GLY A 383 5.33 -1.64 -10.01
CA GLY A 383 5.33 -2.74 -10.97
C GLY A 383 6.73 -3.22 -11.38
N TYR A 384 6.96 -3.30 -12.70
CA TYR A 384 8.22 -3.74 -13.30
C TYR A 384 9.43 -2.85 -12.97
N LEU A 385 9.24 -1.59 -12.59
CA LEU A 385 10.34 -0.69 -12.20
C LEU A 385 11.06 -1.20 -10.94
N ARG A 386 10.42 -2.04 -10.13
CA ARG A 386 11.02 -2.66 -8.94
C ARG A 386 12.19 -3.59 -9.29
N PHE A 387 12.25 -4.12 -10.51
CA PHE A 387 13.39 -4.93 -10.94
C PHE A 387 14.71 -4.15 -10.95
N ILE A 388 14.68 -2.86 -11.26
CA ILE A 388 15.90 -2.06 -11.47
C ILE A 388 16.74 -2.06 -10.21
N GLN A 389 16.12 -1.68 -9.07
CA GLN A 389 16.79 -1.63 -7.78
C GLN A 389 17.31 -3.01 -7.34
N MET A 390 16.58 -4.08 -7.63
CA MET A 390 17.00 -5.45 -7.30
C MET A 390 18.13 -5.94 -8.20
N ALA A 391 18.10 -5.61 -9.50
CA ALA A 391 19.15 -5.97 -10.44
C ALA A 391 20.46 -5.26 -10.08
N GLU A 392 20.41 -3.94 -9.84
CA GLU A 392 21.55 -3.13 -9.38
C GLU A 392 22.15 -3.67 -8.08
N LEU A 393 21.30 -4.06 -7.11
CA LEU A 393 21.75 -4.63 -5.84
C LEU A 393 22.53 -5.95 -6.03
N LEU A 394 22.12 -6.76 -7.01
CA LEU A 394 22.67 -8.10 -7.25
C LEU A 394 23.89 -8.13 -8.18
N GLU A 395 24.25 -7.03 -8.84
CA GLU A 395 25.41 -6.97 -9.75
C GLU A 395 26.69 -7.50 -9.08
N LYS A 396 26.90 -7.16 -7.80
CA LYS A 396 28.05 -7.61 -7.00
C LYS A 396 28.14 -9.14 -6.83
N ASN A 397 27.02 -9.85 -6.96
CA ASN A 397 26.94 -11.30 -6.79
C ASN A 397 27.18 -12.07 -8.09
N LEU A 398 27.15 -11.41 -9.26
CA LEU A 398 27.26 -12.08 -10.56
C LEU A 398 28.62 -12.75 -10.79
N ALA A 399 29.70 -12.17 -10.24
CA ALA A 399 31.06 -12.69 -10.39
C ALA A 399 31.31 -14.04 -9.70
N LYS A 400 30.40 -14.53 -8.85
CA LYS A 400 30.55 -15.78 -8.10
C LYS A 400 29.79 -16.91 -8.79
N PRO A 401 30.47 -17.95 -9.31
CA PRO A 401 29.79 -19.16 -9.80
C PRO A 401 28.93 -19.80 -8.70
N TRP A 402 27.87 -20.51 -9.11
CA TRP A 402 27.09 -21.28 -8.15
C TRP A 402 27.84 -22.53 -7.69
N GLU A 403 27.91 -22.74 -6.38
CA GLU A 403 28.55 -23.93 -5.78
C GLU A 403 27.55 -24.82 -5.03
N LYS A 404 26.81 -24.23 -4.08
CA LYS A 404 25.82 -24.91 -3.23
C LYS A 404 24.89 -23.91 -2.55
N VAL A 405 23.86 -24.40 -1.88
CA VAL A 405 23.02 -23.62 -0.95
C VAL A 405 23.61 -23.67 0.47
N GLU A 406 23.78 -22.51 1.11
CA GLU A 406 24.36 -22.38 2.45
C GLU A 406 23.31 -22.50 3.56
N LEU A 407 23.31 -23.65 4.24
CA LEU A 407 22.31 -23.95 5.28
C LEU A 407 22.26 -22.91 6.42
N SER A 408 23.41 -22.43 6.90
CA SER A 408 23.46 -21.46 8.01
C SER A 408 22.82 -20.12 7.66
N LEU A 409 22.93 -19.68 6.41
CA LEU A 409 22.30 -18.46 5.92
C LEU A 409 20.78 -18.63 5.79
N VAL A 410 20.34 -19.80 5.31
CA VAL A 410 18.92 -20.17 5.27
C VAL A 410 18.30 -20.20 6.67
N GLU A 411 18.98 -20.81 7.63
CA GLU A 411 18.50 -20.86 9.03
C GLU A 411 18.40 -19.48 9.66
N LYS A 412 19.39 -18.62 9.40
CA LYS A 412 19.37 -17.23 9.86
C LYS A 412 18.18 -16.46 9.27
N MET A 413 17.90 -16.59 7.98
CA MET A 413 16.76 -15.91 7.35
C MET A 413 15.40 -16.31 7.95
N ILE A 414 15.24 -17.58 8.32
CA ILE A 414 14.00 -18.06 8.99
C ILE A 414 13.88 -17.47 10.39
N ALA A 415 14.97 -17.38 11.14
CA ALA A 415 14.98 -16.77 12.47
C ALA A 415 14.66 -15.27 12.39
N ASP A 416 15.31 -14.56 11.47
CA ASP A 416 15.10 -13.12 11.26
C ASP A 416 13.67 -12.81 10.79
N ALA A 417 13.06 -13.68 9.97
CA ALA A 417 11.71 -13.47 9.41
C ALA A 417 10.61 -13.30 10.48
N LYS A 418 10.82 -13.82 11.68
CA LYS A 418 9.86 -13.75 12.80
C LYS A 418 9.76 -12.37 13.44
N SER A 419 10.73 -11.49 13.20
CA SER A 419 10.77 -10.12 13.72
C SER A 419 11.02 -9.07 12.64
N ASP A 420 11.28 -9.50 11.40
CA ASP A 420 11.41 -8.61 10.25
C ASP A 420 10.07 -7.94 9.94
N LYS A 421 10.02 -6.62 10.15
CA LYS A 421 8.81 -5.78 9.94
C LYS A 421 8.26 -5.86 8.51
N HIS A 422 9.07 -6.27 7.53
CA HIS A 422 8.64 -6.46 6.14
C HIS A 422 7.89 -7.77 5.93
N LEU A 423 8.02 -8.71 6.86
CA LEU A 423 7.48 -10.07 6.78
C LEU A 423 6.39 -10.36 7.82
N VAL A 424 6.35 -9.64 8.94
CA VAL A 424 5.33 -9.81 9.98
C VAL A 424 4.13 -8.87 9.79
N LYS A 425 3.00 -9.20 10.43
CA LYS A 425 1.83 -8.32 10.47
C LYS A 425 1.96 -7.26 11.57
N PRO A 426 1.50 -6.02 11.31
CA PRO A 426 1.35 -5.03 12.37
C PRO A 426 0.34 -5.52 13.42
N VAL A 427 0.52 -5.06 14.65
CA VAL A 427 -0.40 -5.41 15.77
C VAL A 427 -1.83 -4.94 15.48
N LYS A 428 -1.98 -3.85 14.73
CA LYS A 428 -3.28 -3.31 14.30
C LYS A 428 -3.65 -3.77 12.89
N PRO A 429 -4.94 -4.02 12.62
CA PRO A 429 -5.41 -4.16 11.25
C PRO A 429 -5.10 -2.90 10.45
N LEU A 430 -4.73 -3.09 9.18
CA LEU A 430 -4.53 -1.98 8.26
C LEU A 430 -5.88 -1.25 8.03
N PRO A 431 -5.93 0.08 8.14
CA PRO A 431 -7.15 0.83 7.87
C PRO A 431 -7.47 0.84 6.37
N ASN A 432 -8.75 1.03 6.02
CA ASN A 432 -9.15 1.24 4.63
C ASN A 432 -8.45 2.48 4.05
N ARG A 433 -7.78 2.29 2.91
CA ARG A 433 -6.96 3.29 2.21
C ARG A 433 -7.73 4.01 1.09
N LYS A 434 -8.89 3.50 0.69
CA LYS A 434 -9.72 4.05 -0.39
C LYS A 434 -10.56 5.23 0.09
N SER A 435 -10.77 6.18 -0.80
CA SER A 435 -11.78 7.24 -0.63
C SER A 435 -13.18 6.69 -0.90
N ASP A 436 -14.21 7.34 -0.35
CA ASP A 436 -15.61 6.97 -0.59
C ASP A 436 -16.13 7.45 -1.97
N LYS A 437 -15.27 8.09 -2.78
CA LYS A 437 -15.61 8.61 -4.11
C LYS A 437 -15.35 7.56 -5.19
N LYS A 438 -16.03 7.73 -6.33
CA LYS A 438 -15.77 6.98 -7.57
C LYS A 438 -14.74 7.70 -8.44
N VAL A 439 -13.98 6.93 -9.20
CA VAL A 439 -12.99 7.44 -10.15
C VAL A 439 -13.70 8.16 -11.31
N PRO A 440 -13.27 9.36 -11.70
CA PRO A 440 -13.83 10.03 -12.87
C PRO A 440 -13.26 9.44 -14.19
N LEU A 441 -13.99 9.62 -15.29
CA LEU A 441 -13.58 9.19 -16.63
C LEU A 441 -12.26 9.84 -17.08
N VAL A 442 -12.03 11.08 -16.69
CA VAL A 442 -10.82 11.89 -16.96
C VAL A 442 -10.42 12.66 -15.70
N ASP A 443 -9.18 13.16 -15.64
CA ASP A 443 -8.59 13.89 -14.52
C ASP A 443 -8.67 13.14 -13.17
N CYS A 444 -8.31 11.85 -13.18
CA CYS A 444 -8.52 10.95 -12.04
C CYS A 444 -7.38 10.96 -11.02
N TYR A 445 -6.48 11.93 -11.02
CA TYR A 445 -5.42 11.98 -10.01
C TYR A 445 -5.96 12.66 -8.76
N THR A 446 -5.56 12.14 -7.60
CA THR A 446 -6.02 12.63 -6.30
C THR A 446 -4.89 12.57 -5.30
N MET A 447 -5.03 13.33 -4.23
CA MET A 447 -4.13 13.31 -3.09
C MET A 447 -4.86 12.67 -1.90
N PRO A 448 -4.77 11.34 -1.72
CA PRO A 448 -5.54 10.64 -0.68
C PRO A 448 -5.19 11.12 0.74
N CYS A 449 -3.93 11.49 0.96
CA CYS A 449 -3.47 12.04 2.23
C CYS A 449 -4.11 13.40 2.56
N ARG A 450 -4.39 14.24 1.55
CA ARG A 450 -5.11 15.51 1.71
C ARG A 450 -6.59 15.27 1.97
N ASP A 451 -7.22 14.39 1.19
CA ASP A 451 -8.64 14.04 1.34
C ASP A 451 -8.95 13.43 2.72
N ARG A 452 -7.99 12.70 3.30
CA ARG A 452 -8.12 12.13 4.65
C ARG A 452 -7.84 13.13 5.78
N CYS A 453 -7.14 14.22 5.49
CA CYS A 453 -6.84 15.27 6.45
C CYS A 453 -8.09 16.16 6.65
N PRO A 454 -8.64 16.30 7.88
CA PRO A 454 -9.86 17.09 8.11
C PRO A 454 -9.77 18.56 7.68
N ILE A 455 -8.56 19.10 7.57
CA ILE A 455 -8.31 20.49 7.15
C ILE A 455 -7.78 20.60 5.71
N HIS A 456 -7.75 19.49 4.96
CA HIS A 456 -7.29 19.43 3.55
C HIS A 456 -5.94 20.10 3.32
N GLN A 457 -4.98 19.81 4.19
CA GLN A 457 -3.61 20.32 4.16
C GLN A 457 -2.90 19.98 2.83
N ASP A 458 -2.14 20.92 2.27
CA ASP A 458 -1.37 20.75 1.03
C ASP A 458 -0.06 19.98 1.26
N ILE A 459 -0.19 18.69 1.55
CA ILE A 459 0.88 17.79 2.02
C ILE A 459 2.04 17.66 1.04
N THR A 460 1.73 17.49 -0.24
CA THR A 460 2.74 17.32 -1.29
C THR A 460 3.60 18.59 -1.44
N SER A 461 2.98 19.77 -1.27
CA SER A 461 3.63 21.07 -1.39
C SER A 461 4.60 21.39 -0.26
N TYR A 462 4.17 21.35 1.00
CA TYR A 462 5.10 21.62 2.09
C TYR A 462 6.14 20.49 2.22
N GLY A 463 5.78 19.24 1.91
CA GLY A 463 6.73 18.13 1.91
C GLY A 463 7.86 18.34 0.89
N ARG A 464 7.53 18.84 -0.30
CA ARG A 464 8.54 19.22 -1.30
C ARG A 464 9.43 20.36 -0.79
N LEU A 465 8.84 21.42 -0.24
CA LEU A 465 9.59 22.58 0.27
C LEU A 465 10.54 22.20 1.41
N VAL A 466 10.10 21.32 2.32
CA VAL A 466 10.96 20.75 3.38
C VAL A 466 12.15 19.98 2.79
N ASN A 467 11.92 19.18 1.74
CA ASN A 467 12.99 18.47 1.04
C ASN A 467 13.97 19.39 0.30
N GLU A 468 13.54 20.60 -0.07
CA GLU A 468 14.36 21.67 -0.67
C GLU A 468 15.06 22.55 0.38
N GLY A 469 14.84 22.33 1.68
CA GLY A 469 15.36 23.18 2.76
C GLY A 469 14.66 24.53 2.92
N LYS A 470 13.52 24.73 2.25
CA LYS A 470 12.71 25.96 2.24
C LYS A 470 11.69 25.95 3.37
N PHE A 471 12.19 25.99 4.61
CA PHE A 471 11.34 25.78 5.80
C PHE A 471 10.38 26.95 6.07
N GLN A 472 10.79 28.18 5.75
CA GLN A 472 9.92 29.35 5.86
C GLN A 472 8.69 29.18 4.94
N GLU A 473 8.90 28.94 3.65
CA GLU A 473 7.84 28.78 2.67
C GLU A 473 6.99 27.53 2.98
N ALA A 474 7.61 26.45 3.46
CA ALA A 474 6.89 25.25 3.90
C ALA A 474 5.94 25.57 5.06
N LEU A 475 6.40 26.34 6.06
CA LEU A 475 5.57 26.75 7.18
C LEU A 475 4.46 27.69 6.74
N GLU A 476 4.72 28.63 5.83
CA GLU A 476 3.69 29.50 5.25
C GLU A 476 2.58 28.70 4.54
N VAL A 477 2.94 27.64 3.81
CA VAL A 477 1.95 26.70 3.22
C VAL A 477 1.13 26.01 4.31
N ILE A 478 1.77 25.55 5.39
CA ILE A 478 1.07 24.89 6.51
C ILE A 478 0.10 25.86 7.20
N LEU A 479 0.56 27.07 7.52
CA LEU A 479 -0.20 28.08 8.26
C LEU A 479 -1.42 28.62 7.48
N ASP A 480 -1.49 28.39 6.18
CA ASP A 480 -2.65 28.72 5.36
C ASP A 480 -3.93 28.05 5.89
N LYS A 481 -3.81 26.78 6.30
CA LYS A 481 -4.91 25.91 6.76
C LYS A 481 -4.74 25.35 8.17
N ASN A 482 -3.55 25.44 8.77
CA ASN A 482 -3.24 24.86 10.08
C ASN A 482 -2.57 25.87 11.02
N PRO A 483 -3.31 26.37 12.02
CA PRO A 483 -2.80 27.33 12.99
C PRO A 483 -1.96 26.68 14.10
N LEU A 484 -1.88 25.34 14.16
CA LEU A 484 -1.21 24.60 15.23
C LEU A 484 -0.11 23.65 14.68
N PRO A 485 0.87 24.15 13.90
CA PRO A 485 1.88 23.31 13.29
C PRO A 485 2.74 22.55 14.32
N PHE A 486 2.98 23.08 15.51
CA PHE A 486 3.76 22.39 16.54
C PHE A 486 2.96 21.28 17.24
N MET A 487 1.74 21.55 17.69
CA MET A 487 0.87 20.52 18.27
C MET A 487 0.62 19.40 17.26
N THR A 488 0.25 19.75 16.03
CA THR A 488 -0.01 18.75 14.99
C THR A 488 1.26 18.12 14.40
N GLY A 489 2.44 18.67 14.66
CA GLY A 489 3.74 18.11 14.31
C GLY A 489 4.27 17.10 15.32
N ASN A 490 3.85 17.19 16.58
CA ASN A 490 4.25 16.24 17.63
C ASN A 490 3.21 15.12 17.82
N ILE A 491 1.92 15.47 17.97
CA ILE A 491 0.91 14.56 18.52
C ILE A 491 -0.33 14.37 17.64
N CYS A 492 -0.25 14.71 16.36
CA CYS A 492 -1.34 14.38 15.43
C CYS A 492 -1.40 12.85 15.20
N THR A 493 -2.62 12.31 15.16
CA THR A 493 -2.91 10.90 14.83
C THR A 493 -2.71 10.58 13.35
N HIS A 494 -2.28 11.56 12.55
CA HIS A 494 -1.72 11.40 11.20
C HIS A 494 -2.51 10.47 10.27
N THR A 495 -3.85 10.53 10.31
CA THR A 495 -4.71 9.74 9.40
C THR A 495 -4.41 9.99 7.92
N CYS A 496 -3.76 11.10 7.57
CA CYS A 496 -3.23 11.33 6.23
C CYS A 496 -2.15 10.32 5.79
N GLN A 497 -1.33 9.81 6.73
CA GLN A 497 -0.30 8.81 6.46
C GLN A 497 -0.91 7.45 6.13
N SER A 498 -2.01 7.07 6.77
CA SER A 498 -2.67 5.78 6.47
C SER A 498 -3.28 5.72 5.07
N ALA A 499 -3.69 6.86 4.51
CA ALA A 499 -4.15 6.96 3.12
C ALA A 499 -2.99 7.11 2.11
N CYS A 500 -1.73 7.24 2.56
CA CYS A 500 -0.61 7.45 1.66
C CYS A 500 -0.44 6.27 0.69
N THR A 501 -0.34 6.55 -0.62
CA THR A 501 -0.09 5.54 -1.65
C THR A 501 1.22 4.77 -1.41
N ARG A 502 2.17 5.37 -0.69
CA ARG A 502 3.45 4.74 -0.32
C ARG A 502 3.28 3.48 0.55
N ASN A 503 2.14 3.34 1.25
CA ASN A 503 1.81 2.11 2.00
C ASN A 503 1.67 0.85 1.11
N HIS A 504 1.59 0.99 -0.21
CA HIS A 504 1.62 -0.13 -1.15
C HIS A 504 3.03 -0.45 -1.68
N TYR A 505 4.00 0.42 -1.37
CA TYR A 505 5.42 0.20 -1.59
C TYR A 505 6.06 -0.40 -0.33
N GLU A 506 6.08 0.38 0.75
CA GLU A 506 6.59 0.00 2.07
C GLU A 506 5.79 0.73 3.17
N THR A 507 6.44 1.49 4.04
CA THR A 507 5.82 2.38 5.03
C THR A 507 5.41 3.73 4.43
N ASP A 508 4.44 4.40 5.06
CA ASP A 508 3.99 5.73 4.68
C ASP A 508 5.10 6.80 4.71
N VAL A 509 4.89 7.88 3.95
CA VAL A 509 5.71 9.09 4.05
C VAL A 509 5.52 9.71 5.43
N GLN A 510 6.60 10.10 6.09
CA GLN A 510 6.58 10.69 7.43
C GLN A 510 6.07 12.15 7.42
N ILE A 511 4.77 12.30 7.11
CA ILE A 511 4.07 13.58 6.91
C ILE A 511 4.09 14.42 8.19
N ARG A 512 3.85 13.79 9.35
CA ARG A 512 3.90 14.48 10.65
C ARG A 512 5.30 15.03 10.93
N THR A 513 6.35 14.24 10.67
CA THR A 513 7.76 14.63 10.83
C THR A 513 8.13 15.81 9.93
N ASN A 514 7.77 15.77 8.63
CA ASN A 514 8.02 16.88 7.71
C ASN A 514 7.35 18.18 8.18
N LYS A 515 6.14 18.11 8.74
CA LYS A 515 5.45 19.26 9.32
C LYS A 515 6.21 19.84 10.52
N LEU A 516 6.72 18.99 11.40
CA LEU A 516 7.51 19.43 12.56
C LEU A 516 8.84 20.07 12.14
N ILE A 517 9.49 19.53 11.10
CA ILE A 517 10.70 20.13 10.51
C ILE A 517 10.40 21.52 9.96
N ALA A 518 9.33 21.67 9.18
CA ALA A 518 8.90 22.98 8.68
C ALA A 518 8.60 23.96 9.81
N ALA A 519 7.86 23.52 10.84
CA ALA A 519 7.53 24.33 12.00
C ALA A 519 8.78 24.82 12.74
N ARG A 520 9.68 23.90 13.12
CA ARG A 520 10.91 24.24 13.86
C ARG A 520 11.87 25.08 13.03
N GLY A 521 12.03 24.78 11.74
CA GLY A 521 12.97 25.47 10.86
C GLY A 521 12.48 26.80 10.30
N GLY A 522 11.15 27.01 10.20
CA GLY A 522 10.55 28.21 9.61
C GLY A 522 10.06 29.24 10.62
N TYR A 523 9.79 28.86 11.88
CA TYR A 523 9.06 29.71 12.84
C TYR A 523 9.69 31.09 13.07
N ASP A 524 10.99 31.16 13.33
CA ASP A 524 11.66 32.42 13.64
C ASP A 524 11.67 33.40 12.45
N ALA A 525 11.64 32.88 11.21
CA ALA A 525 11.55 33.68 10.00
C ALA A 525 10.11 34.14 9.70
N VAL A 526 9.12 33.26 9.92
CA VAL A 526 7.71 33.53 9.61
C VAL A 526 7.08 34.47 10.62
N LEU A 527 7.31 34.27 11.92
CA LEU A 527 6.59 34.96 12.99
C LEU A 527 6.63 36.50 12.85
N PRO A 528 7.79 37.17 12.66
CA PRO A 528 7.81 38.64 12.55
C PRO A 528 7.08 39.18 11.31
N GLY A 529 6.92 38.35 10.28
CA GLY A 529 6.29 38.71 9.00
C GLY A 529 4.77 38.59 9.00
N LEU A 530 4.18 37.90 9.98
CA LEU A 530 2.73 37.70 10.04
C LEU A 530 2.01 39.03 10.30
N LYS A 531 1.09 39.39 9.41
CA LYS A 531 0.28 40.62 9.47
C LYS A 531 -1.15 40.29 9.08
N GLN A 532 -2.10 41.06 9.61
CA GLN A 532 -3.51 40.93 9.23
C GLN A 532 -3.67 41.13 7.72
N GLU A 533 -4.42 40.23 7.09
CA GLU A 533 -4.67 40.19 5.65
C GLU A 533 -5.96 40.93 5.27
N GLY A 534 -6.85 41.20 6.23
CA GLY A 534 -8.16 41.78 6.01
C GLY A 534 -8.47 42.99 6.91
N SER A 535 -9.63 43.60 6.67
CA SER A 535 -10.13 44.77 7.40
C SER A 535 -11.53 44.55 8.00
N VAL A 536 -11.88 43.29 8.28
CA VAL A 536 -13.22 42.91 8.75
C VAL A 536 -13.50 43.57 10.10
N GLN A 537 -14.37 44.58 10.11
CA GLN A 537 -14.80 45.33 11.30
C GLN A 537 -15.80 44.51 12.12
N LYS A 538 -15.35 43.40 12.71
CA LYS A 538 -16.12 42.59 13.67
C LYS A 538 -15.30 42.39 14.93
N LYS A 539 -16.00 42.19 16.04
CA LYS A 539 -15.43 41.82 17.34
C LYS A 539 -15.98 40.47 17.77
N VAL A 540 -15.11 39.51 18.04
CA VAL A 540 -15.51 38.12 18.36
C VAL A 540 -14.92 37.68 19.69
N GLY A 541 -15.77 37.11 20.54
CA GLY A 541 -15.36 36.45 21.78
C GLY A 541 -15.18 34.96 21.56
N VAL A 542 -14.12 34.38 22.13
CA VAL A 542 -13.85 32.93 22.10
C VAL A 542 -13.75 32.44 23.55
N ILE A 543 -14.52 31.41 23.91
CA ILE A 543 -14.53 30.82 25.24
C ILE A 543 -13.78 29.48 25.18
N GLY A 544 -12.64 29.40 25.84
CA GLY A 544 -11.69 28.30 25.79
C GLY A 544 -10.49 28.62 24.88
N ALA A 545 -9.28 28.43 25.41
CA ALA A 545 -7.98 28.57 24.77
C ALA A 545 -7.33 27.20 24.50
N GLY A 546 -8.13 26.15 24.31
CA GLY A 546 -7.69 24.87 23.75
C GLY A 546 -7.43 24.94 22.23
N PRO A 547 -7.11 23.81 21.57
CA PRO A 547 -6.82 23.77 20.13
C PRO A 547 -7.87 24.46 19.25
N ALA A 548 -9.18 24.23 19.48
CA ALA A 548 -10.24 24.89 18.72
C ALA A 548 -10.24 26.42 18.92
N GLY A 549 -10.09 26.88 20.16
CA GLY A 549 -10.09 28.31 20.48
C GLY A 549 -8.89 29.06 19.92
N ILE A 550 -7.69 28.48 20.04
CA ILE A 550 -6.47 29.05 19.44
C ILE A 550 -6.60 29.10 17.92
N SER A 551 -7.17 28.05 17.30
CA SER A 551 -7.41 28.00 15.86
C SER A 551 -8.38 29.08 15.39
N ALA A 552 -9.49 29.26 16.12
CA ALA A 552 -10.46 30.30 15.83
C ALA A 552 -9.83 31.70 15.94
N ALA A 553 -9.06 31.92 17.01
CA ALA A 553 -8.33 33.16 17.24
C ALA A 553 -7.35 33.46 16.11
N PHE A 554 -6.57 32.48 15.67
CA PHE A 554 -5.64 32.61 14.56
C PHE A 554 -6.36 33.03 13.26
N PHE A 555 -7.39 32.30 12.85
CA PHE A 555 -8.04 32.56 11.56
C PHE A 555 -8.77 33.90 11.52
N LEU A 556 -9.51 34.23 12.58
CA LEU A 556 -10.24 35.49 12.68
C LEU A 556 -9.29 36.68 12.79
N ALA A 557 -8.25 36.60 13.63
CA ALA A 557 -7.27 37.67 13.77
C ALA A 557 -6.50 37.89 12.45
N ARG A 558 -6.12 36.83 11.74
CA ARG A 558 -5.52 36.94 10.39
C ARG A 558 -6.44 37.70 9.43
N ALA A 559 -7.76 37.51 9.51
CA ALA A 559 -8.73 38.22 8.69
C ALA A 559 -9.00 39.68 9.13
N GLY A 560 -8.34 40.16 10.19
CA GLY A 560 -8.48 41.52 10.72
C GLY A 560 -9.63 41.71 11.72
N VAL A 561 -10.21 40.61 12.24
CA VAL A 561 -11.24 40.65 13.29
C VAL A 561 -10.57 40.93 14.64
N GLU A 562 -11.22 41.74 15.48
CA GLU A 562 -10.79 41.93 16.87
C GLU A 562 -11.24 40.72 17.71
N VAL A 563 -10.29 39.87 18.12
CA VAL A 563 -10.58 38.60 18.80
C VAL A 563 -10.09 38.61 20.24
N HIS A 564 -10.98 38.21 21.16
CA HIS A 564 -10.68 38.05 22.58
C HIS A 564 -10.97 36.62 23.01
N VAL A 565 -9.94 35.90 23.44
CA VAL A 565 -10.01 34.52 23.94
C VAL A 565 -10.00 34.55 25.46
N TYR A 566 -10.96 33.89 26.10
CA TYR A 566 -11.06 33.76 27.56
C TYR A 566 -10.92 32.29 27.94
N ASP A 567 -10.11 31.99 28.95
CA ASP A 567 -9.96 30.63 29.46
C ASP A 567 -9.82 30.65 30.99
N LYS A 568 -10.43 29.66 31.65
CA LYS A 568 -10.36 29.47 33.10
C LYS A 568 -8.96 29.07 33.58
N ASP A 569 -8.18 28.41 32.73
CA ASP A 569 -6.83 27.95 33.04
C ASP A 569 -5.83 29.11 32.91
N ALA A 570 -4.74 29.03 33.66
CA ALA A 570 -3.68 30.05 33.65
C ALA A 570 -2.78 30.00 32.40
N VAL A 571 -2.84 28.92 31.62
CA VAL A 571 -1.99 28.67 30.45
C VAL A 571 -2.85 28.24 29.28
N ALA A 572 -2.66 28.89 28.12
CA ALA A 572 -3.33 28.53 26.88
C ALA A 572 -2.80 27.20 26.31
N GLY A 573 -3.67 26.45 25.65
CA GLY A 573 -3.40 25.15 25.05
C GLY A 573 -4.35 24.05 25.51
N GLY A 574 -5.21 24.32 26.50
CA GLY A 574 -6.21 23.38 27.03
C GLY A 574 -5.59 22.06 27.47
N VAL A 575 -6.23 20.93 27.15
CA VAL A 575 -5.74 19.58 27.47
C VAL A 575 -4.28 19.36 27.04
N VAL A 576 -3.85 19.92 25.91
CA VAL A 576 -2.48 19.75 25.40
C VAL A 576 -1.45 20.42 26.33
N ALA A 577 -1.76 21.61 26.83
CA ALA A 577 -0.88 22.33 27.77
C ALA A 577 -1.01 21.82 29.20
N ASN A 578 -2.21 21.49 29.65
CA ASN A 578 -2.50 21.29 31.07
C ASN A 578 -2.50 19.80 31.47
N VAL A 579 -2.69 18.88 30.53
CA VAL A 579 -2.82 17.44 30.82
C VAL A 579 -1.75 16.59 30.10
N ILE A 580 -1.49 16.82 28.82
CA ILE A 580 -0.55 15.98 28.06
C ILE A 580 0.88 16.09 28.65
N PRO A 581 1.57 14.94 28.89
CA PRO A 581 2.93 14.94 29.43
C PRO A 581 3.97 15.61 28.52
N GLY A 582 4.98 16.23 29.13
CA GLY A 582 6.03 16.95 28.39
C GLY A 582 6.90 16.07 27.49
N PHE A 583 6.95 14.75 27.70
CA PHE A 583 7.67 13.83 26.82
C PHE A 583 6.97 13.63 25.46
N ARG A 584 5.68 14.00 25.35
CA ARG A 584 4.91 13.98 24.09
C ARG A 584 5.09 15.27 23.30
N ILE A 585 5.05 16.39 24.00
CA ILE A 585 5.22 17.73 23.41
C ILE A 585 5.78 18.71 24.45
N PRO A 586 6.85 19.46 24.14
CA PRO A 586 7.39 20.49 25.03
C PRO A 586 6.42 21.67 25.19
N ALA A 587 6.34 22.25 26.40
CA ALA A 587 5.45 23.37 26.70
C ALA A 587 5.77 24.63 25.85
N GLU A 588 7.05 24.85 25.54
CA GLU A 588 7.48 25.95 24.66
C GLU A 588 6.91 25.85 23.25
N GLU A 589 6.76 24.63 22.71
CA GLU A 589 6.24 24.42 21.36
C GLU A 589 4.73 24.66 21.28
N ILE A 590 4.01 24.31 22.34
CA ILE A 590 2.59 24.69 22.50
C ILE A 590 2.45 26.21 22.48
N GLN A 591 3.32 26.92 23.20
CA GLN A 591 3.25 28.37 23.25
C GLN A 591 3.64 29.04 21.93
N LYS A 592 4.48 28.40 21.09
CA LYS A 592 4.74 28.86 19.71
C LYS A 592 3.45 28.90 18.88
N ASP A 593 2.59 27.88 18.98
CA ASP A 593 1.29 27.89 18.28
C ASP A 593 0.39 29.04 18.75
N VAL A 594 0.33 29.30 20.06
CA VAL A 594 -0.42 30.43 20.63
C VAL A 594 0.15 31.77 20.18
N ASN A 595 1.47 31.89 20.08
CA ASN A 595 2.15 33.12 19.66
C ASN A 595 1.85 33.48 18.20
N LEU A 596 1.64 32.48 17.33
CA LEU A 596 1.19 32.74 15.96
C LEU A 596 -0.15 33.50 15.93
N ALA A 597 -1.11 33.10 16.77
CA ALA A 597 -2.40 33.80 16.87
C ALA A 597 -2.24 35.21 17.49
N LYS A 598 -1.41 35.35 18.54
CA LYS A 598 -1.11 36.65 19.15
C LYS A 598 -0.45 37.62 18.17
N GLN A 599 0.41 37.12 17.31
CA GLN A 599 1.11 37.92 16.31
C GLN A 599 0.15 38.54 15.28
N TYR A 600 -0.95 37.84 14.94
CA TYR A 600 -2.04 38.42 14.14
C TYR A 600 -2.95 39.40 14.92
N GLY A 601 -2.78 39.53 16.24
CA GLY A 601 -3.50 40.48 17.08
C GLY A 601 -4.54 39.85 18.03
N ALA A 602 -4.61 38.52 18.16
CA ALA A 602 -5.51 37.88 19.11
C ALA A 602 -5.11 38.17 20.58
N GLN A 603 -6.10 38.51 21.41
CA GLN A 603 -5.90 38.81 22.83
C GLN A 603 -6.34 37.62 23.70
N PHE A 604 -5.51 37.22 24.66
CA PHE A 604 -5.78 36.10 25.55
C PHE A 604 -5.95 36.57 27.00
N HIS A 605 -7.11 36.29 27.59
CA HIS A 605 -7.53 36.62 28.95
C HIS A 605 -7.62 35.31 29.77
N LEU A 606 -6.49 34.91 30.34
CA LEU A 606 -6.33 33.64 31.06
C LEU A 606 -6.72 33.77 32.54
N GLY A 607 -7.11 32.66 33.17
CA GLY A 607 -7.62 32.65 34.55
C GLY A 607 -9.04 33.22 34.69
N GLN A 608 -9.79 33.33 33.60
CA GLN A 608 -11.13 33.93 33.55
C GLN A 608 -12.15 32.93 33.01
N GLU A 609 -13.04 32.47 33.89
CA GLU A 609 -14.14 31.58 33.54
C GLU A 609 -15.35 32.36 33.04
N VAL A 610 -15.92 31.91 31.91
CA VAL A 610 -17.17 32.46 31.37
C VAL A 610 -18.27 31.42 31.58
N SER A 611 -19.31 31.79 32.34
CA SER A 611 -20.45 30.90 32.64
C SER A 611 -21.81 31.37 32.08
N ASP A 612 -21.88 32.61 31.61
CA ASP A 612 -23.05 33.24 30.98
C ASP A 612 -22.62 33.90 29.66
N ILE A 613 -23.04 33.30 28.54
CA ILE A 613 -22.69 33.70 27.18
C ILE A 613 -23.38 35.01 26.78
N ASP A 614 -24.62 35.24 27.22
CA ASP A 614 -25.38 36.44 26.83
C ASP A 614 -24.82 37.67 27.51
N ALA A 615 -24.52 37.59 28.81
CA ALA A 615 -23.83 38.63 29.56
C ALA A 615 -22.44 38.89 28.96
N PHE A 616 -21.65 37.83 28.74
CA PHE A 616 -20.32 37.91 28.13
C PHE A 616 -20.33 38.61 26.78
N ARG A 617 -21.31 38.28 25.91
CA ARG A 617 -21.46 38.90 24.60
C ARG A 617 -21.81 40.38 24.69
N LYS A 618 -22.77 40.75 25.55
CA LYS A 618 -23.27 42.14 25.69
C LYS A 618 -22.25 43.06 26.33
N GLU A 619 -21.64 42.65 27.44
CA GLU A 619 -20.69 43.47 28.20
C GLU A 619 -19.45 43.86 27.39
N ASN A 620 -19.02 42.98 26.49
CA ASN A 620 -17.84 43.18 25.66
C ASN A 620 -18.16 43.63 24.22
N ASN A 621 -19.45 43.80 23.89
CA ASN A 621 -19.95 44.18 22.56
C ASN A 621 -19.44 43.24 21.43
N PHE A 622 -19.58 41.93 21.63
CA PHE A 622 -19.18 40.93 20.63
C PHE A 622 -20.28 40.68 19.59
N ASP A 623 -19.91 40.75 18.31
CA ASP A 623 -20.77 40.42 17.17
C ASP A 623 -21.09 38.91 17.12
N ALA A 624 -20.14 38.07 17.52
CA ALA A 624 -20.31 36.62 17.62
C ALA A 624 -19.48 36.04 18.77
N VAL A 625 -19.88 34.84 19.24
CA VAL A 625 -19.16 34.07 20.26
C VAL A 625 -18.88 32.66 19.74
N ILE A 626 -17.66 32.17 19.90
CA ILE A 626 -17.28 30.76 19.66
C ILE A 626 -17.03 30.07 21.00
N VAL A 627 -17.78 29.01 21.28
CA VAL A 627 -17.65 28.16 22.46
C VAL A 627 -16.73 26.97 22.15
N ALA A 628 -15.57 26.92 22.79
CA ALA A 628 -14.51 25.93 22.59
C ALA A 628 -14.03 25.32 23.92
N ILE A 629 -14.98 25.02 24.82
CA ILE A 629 -14.75 24.59 26.22
C ILE A 629 -14.28 23.14 26.40
N GLY A 630 -14.23 22.36 25.33
CA GLY A 630 -13.78 20.96 25.35
C GLY A 630 -14.74 19.98 26.07
N ALA A 631 -14.30 18.73 26.20
CA ALA A 631 -14.97 17.67 26.95
C ALA A 631 -14.18 17.40 28.24
N HIS A 632 -14.75 17.71 29.39
CA HIS A 632 -14.09 17.62 30.70
C HIS A 632 -14.95 16.94 31.77
N LYS A 633 -16.13 16.42 31.39
CA LYS A 633 -17.00 15.71 32.32
C LYS A 633 -16.55 14.25 32.42
N GLU A 634 -16.12 13.87 33.60
CA GLU A 634 -15.57 12.55 33.87
C GLU A 634 -16.58 11.42 33.58
N ALA A 635 -16.08 10.32 33.00
CA ALA A 635 -16.79 9.04 32.98
C ALA A 635 -16.30 8.16 34.14
N PRO A 636 -17.15 7.83 35.13
CA PRO A 636 -16.73 7.03 36.28
C PRO A 636 -16.56 5.55 35.90
N LEU A 637 -15.47 4.93 36.35
CA LEU A 637 -15.35 3.48 36.41
C LEU A 637 -16.10 2.99 37.65
N VAL A 638 -17.14 2.18 37.46
CA VAL A 638 -17.92 1.63 38.57
C VAL A 638 -17.27 0.32 39.01
N LEU A 639 -16.76 0.29 40.24
CA LEU A 639 -16.29 -0.90 40.94
C LEU A 639 -17.27 -1.22 42.07
N GLU A 640 -17.46 -2.51 42.38
CA GLU A 640 -18.27 -2.95 43.52
C GLU A 640 -17.64 -2.50 44.85
N LYS A 641 -16.30 -2.48 44.90
CA LYS A 641 -15.50 -1.96 46.00
C LYS A 641 -14.21 -1.31 45.47
N GLY A 642 -13.75 -0.29 46.17
CA GLY A 642 -12.57 0.50 45.81
C GLY A 642 -12.91 1.69 44.91
N GLU A 643 -11.93 2.58 44.73
CA GLU A 643 -12.05 3.79 43.92
C GLU A 643 -10.99 3.81 42.82
N ALA A 644 -11.32 4.46 41.70
CA ALA A 644 -10.38 4.63 40.59
C ALA A 644 -10.01 6.10 40.45
N TYR A 645 -8.72 6.37 40.29
CA TYR A 645 -8.21 7.70 40.03
C TYR A 645 -8.50 8.10 38.57
N ASN A 646 -9.10 9.27 38.33
CA ASN A 646 -9.33 9.77 36.98
C ASN A 646 -8.00 10.00 36.22
N ALA A 647 -7.95 9.59 34.95
CA ALA A 647 -6.78 9.72 34.09
C ALA A 647 -6.27 11.17 33.92
N LEU A 648 -7.15 12.14 33.68
CA LEU A 648 -6.74 13.53 33.44
C LEU A 648 -6.21 14.18 34.72
N HIS A 649 -6.84 13.89 35.87
CA HIS A 649 -6.34 14.35 37.18
C HIS A 649 -4.97 13.77 37.49
N PHE A 650 -4.79 12.47 37.28
CA PHE A 650 -3.49 11.82 37.45
C PHE A 650 -2.41 12.48 36.57
N LEU A 651 -2.69 12.70 35.28
CA LEU A 651 -1.72 13.31 34.36
C LEU A 651 -1.38 14.76 34.74
N ALA A 652 -2.36 15.53 35.18
CA ALA A 652 -2.15 16.89 35.70
C ALA A 652 -1.28 16.88 36.97
N ASP A 653 -1.57 15.98 37.92
CA ASP A 653 -0.78 15.78 39.13
C ASP A 653 0.65 15.30 38.82
N PHE A 654 0.80 14.35 37.90
CA PHE A 654 2.08 13.85 37.44
C PHE A 654 2.95 15.00 36.91
N LYS A 655 2.35 15.90 36.13
CA LYS A 655 3.03 17.06 35.57
C LYS A 655 3.41 18.08 36.65
N THR A 656 2.47 18.44 37.52
CA THR A 656 2.69 19.47 38.56
C THR A 656 3.66 19.01 39.65
N GLN A 657 3.68 17.72 39.97
CA GLN A 657 4.53 17.12 41.01
C GLN A 657 5.86 16.56 40.45
N GLY A 658 6.11 16.68 39.14
CA GLY A 658 7.34 16.20 38.51
C GLY A 658 7.53 14.68 38.61
N GLY A 659 6.45 13.92 38.41
CA GLY A 659 6.44 12.45 38.42
C GLY A 659 6.62 11.83 39.79
N LYS A 660 6.12 12.47 40.86
CA LYS A 660 6.23 12.01 42.25
C LYS A 660 4.87 11.84 42.93
N VAL A 661 3.85 11.46 42.16
CA VAL A 661 2.51 11.17 42.69
C VAL A 661 2.58 9.90 43.54
N ASN A 662 1.90 9.87 44.68
CA ASN A 662 1.89 8.70 45.55
C ASN A 662 0.97 7.60 44.99
N LEU A 663 1.51 6.70 44.17
CA LEU A 663 0.74 5.63 43.51
C LEU A 663 0.98 4.22 44.09
N GLY A 664 1.99 4.04 44.94
CA GLY A 664 2.47 2.71 45.33
C GLY A 664 3.37 2.07 44.27
N LYS A 665 3.56 0.75 44.35
CA LYS A 665 4.48 -0.01 43.49
C LYS A 665 3.79 -0.61 42.27
N ASN A 666 2.51 -0.97 42.39
CA ASN A 666 1.74 -1.64 41.36
C ASN A 666 0.56 -0.76 40.93
N VAL A 667 0.58 -0.29 39.69
CA VAL A 667 -0.47 0.57 39.14
C VAL A 667 -1.22 -0.16 38.04
N VAL A 668 -2.55 -0.12 38.09
CA VAL A 668 -3.39 -0.65 37.01
C VAL A 668 -4.07 0.50 36.27
N VAL A 669 -3.92 0.56 34.96
CA VAL A 669 -4.60 1.49 34.06
C VAL A 669 -5.74 0.75 33.36
N VAL A 670 -6.98 1.22 33.55
CA VAL A 670 -8.17 0.65 32.91
C VAL A 670 -8.56 1.50 31.73
N GLY A 671 -8.35 0.99 30.51
CA GLY A 671 -8.58 1.74 29.28
C GLY A 671 -7.62 1.32 28.17
N ALA A 672 -7.86 1.79 26.95
CA ALA A 672 -7.05 1.41 25.79
C ALA A 672 -6.98 2.44 24.66
N GLY A 673 -7.38 3.69 24.91
CA GLY A 673 -7.20 4.81 23.98
C GLY A 673 -5.82 5.45 24.10
N ASN A 674 -5.52 6.46 23.29
CA ASN A 674 -4.25 7.20 23.36
C ASN A 674 -3.98 7.76 24.77
N THR A 675 -5.01 8.30 25.43
CA THR A 675 -4.91 8.74 26.84
C THR A 675 -4.49 7.61 27.79
N ALA A 676 -4.95 6.37 27.57
CA ALA A 676 -4.55 5.24 28.41
C ALA A 676 -3.07 4.88 28.21
N MET A 677 -2.54 5.03 26.99
CA MET A 677 -1.10 4.85 26.72
C MET A 677 -0.27 5.95 27.40
N ASP A 678 -0.70 7.20 27.31
CA ASP A 678 -0.04 8.33 28.00
C ASP A 678 -0.04 8.13 29.53
N VAL A 679 -1.18 7.71 30.10
CA VAL A 679 -1.32 7.40 31.53
C VAL A 679 -0.39 6.25 31.93
N ALA A 680 -0.35 5.17 31.16
CA ALA A 680 0.48 4.02 31.48
C ALA A 680 1.98 4.36 31.45
N ARG A 681 2.41 5.14 30.46
CA ARG A 681 3.80 5.61 30.35
C ARG A 681 4.16 6.62 31.43
N ALA A 682 3.28 7.56 31.73
CA ALA A 682 3.45 8.48 32.85
C ALA A 682 3.54 7.74 34.19
N ALA A 683 2.66 6.78 34.45
CA ALA A 683 2.72 5.93 35.64
C ALA A 683 4.02 5.13 35.69
N LYS A 684 4.51 4.61 34.56
CA LYS A 684 5.77 3.87 34.49
C LYS A 684 6.99 4.75 34.81
N ARG A 685 6.92 6.03 34.45
CA ARG A 685 7.95 7.04 34.74
C ARG A 685 7.80 7.67 36.14
N ASN A 686 6.73 7.39 36.86
CA ASN A 686 6.49 7.94 38.19
C ASN A 686 7.39 7.27 39.24
N ALA A 687 7.96 8.08 40.13
CA ALA A 687 8.85 7.60 41.18
C ALA A 687 8.13 6.60 42.10
N GLY A 688 8.78 5.46 42.37
CA GLY A 688 8.27 4.41 43.27
C GLY A 688 7.40 3.34 42.60
N VAL A 689 6.99 3.53 41.35
CA VAL A 689 6.25 2.51 40.59
C VAL A 689 7.22 1.48 40.02
N GLU A 690 6.95 0.20 40.27
CA GLU A 690 7.72 -0.93 39.75
C GLU A 690 6.99 -1.56 38.54
N ASN A 691 5.68 -1.79 38.70
CA ASN A 691 4.83 -2.46 37.72
C ASN A 691 3.66 -1.59 37.29
N VAL A 692 3.45 -1.52 35.97
CA VAL A 692 2.24 -0.93 35.37
C VAL A 692 1.54 -1.99 34.55
N TYR A 693 0.26 -2.20 34.82
CA TYR A 693 -0.60 -3.12 34.09
C TYR A 693 -1.68 -2.34 33.34
N LEU A 694 -1.81 -2.56 32.03
CA LEU A 694 -2.89 -1.97 31.24
C LEU A 694 -3.97 -3.03 31.02
N VAL A 695 -5.11 -2.86 31.66
CA VAL A 695 -6.25 -3.78 31.60
C VAL A 695 -7.20 -3.36 30.49
N TYR A 696 -7.45 -4.28 29.57
CA TYR A 696 -8.41 -4.06 28.49
C TYR A 696 -9.27 -5.29 28.24
N ARG A 697 -10.58 -5.05 28.08
CA ARG A 697 -11.57 -6.11 27.85
C ARG A 697 -11.48 -6.82 26.50
N ARG A 698 -10.62 -6.37 25.57
CA ARG A 698 -10.33 -7.04 24.28
C ARG A 698 -8.82 -7.22 24.12
N THR A 699 -8.40 -7.68 22.95
CA THR A 699 -6.98 -7.79 22.58
C THR A 699 -6.40 -6.47 22.05
N LYS A 700 -5.08 -6.37 22.00
CA LYS A 700 -4.26 -5.26 21.45
C LYS A 700 -4.72 -4.86 20.04
N ARG A 701 -5.06 -5.86 19.23
CA ARG A 701 -5.60 -5.70 17.86
C ARG A 701 -6.85 -4.80 17.82
N TYR A 702 -7.67 -4.82 18.87
CA TYR A 702 -8.90 -4.03 18.98
C TYR A 702 -8.80 -2.83 19.93
N MET A 703 -7.60 -2.47 20.40
CA MET A 703 -7.44 -1.25 21.21
C MET A 703 -7.72 0.00 20.35
N PRO A 704 -8.40 1.03 20.88
CA PRO A 704 -8.56 2.29 20.16
C PRO A 704 -7.27 3.10 19.94
N ALA A 705 -6.25 2.87 20.76
CA ALA A 705 -4.98 3.58 20.64
C ALA A 705 -4.29 3.35 19.29
N ASP A 706 -3.62 4.39 18.80
CA ASP A 706 -2.76 4.34 17.62
C ASP A 706 -1.62 3.34 17.84
N GLN A 707 -1.15 2.71 16.77
CA GLN A 707 -0.13 1.66 16.85
C GLN A 707 1.17 2.16 17.46
N GLU A 708 1.62 3.36 17.08
CA GLU A 708 2.82 4.00 17.61
C GLU A 708 2.75 4.14 19.15
N GLU A 709 1.62 4.59 19.69
CA GLU A 709 1.44 4.75 21.15
C GLU A 709 1.48 3.41 21.88
N LEU A 710 0.94 2.36 21.25
CA LEU A 710 0.96 1.01 21.77
C LEU A 710 2.39 0.45 21.81
N GLU A 711 3.14 0.62 20.72
CA GLU A 711 4.53 0.17 20.59
C GLU A 711 5.42 0.86 21.61
N GLU A 712 5.32 2.19 21.76
CA GLU A 712 6.08 2.95 22.76
C GLU A 712 5.77 2.50 24.19
N ALA A 713 4.50 2.21 24.51
CA ALA A 713 4.12 1.68 25.83
C ALA A 713 4.69 0.28 26.08
N ILE A 714 4.72 -0.59 25.07
CA ILE A 714 5.35 -1.92 25.16
C ILE A 714 6.86 -1.79 25.38
N GLU A 715 7.54 -0.91 24.64
CA GLU A 715 8.97 -0.65 24.77
C GLU A 715 9.35 -0.08 26.15
N GLU A 716 8.47 0.73 26.76
CA GLU A 716 8.65 1.23 28.14
C GLU A 716 8.34 0.16 29.22
N GLY A 717 7.93 -1.05 28.84
CA GLY A 717 7.70 -2.17 29.75
C GLY A 717 6.36 -2.15 30.46
N VAL A 718 5.31 -1.61 29.82
CA VAL A 718 3.92 -1.71 30.29
C VAL A 718 3.40 -3.13 30.05
N ASN A 719 2.83 -3.75 31.09
CA ASN A 719 2.28 -5.10 31.01
C ASN A 719 0.82 -5.05 30.52
N PHE A 720 0.57 -5.50 29.30
CA PHE A 720 -0.78 -5.55 28.74
C PHE A 720 -1.53 -6.78 29.23
N GLN A 721 -2.66 -6.55 29.91
CA GLN A 721 -3.57 -7.55 30.43
C GLN A 721 -4.84 -7.55 29.58
N GLU A 722 -4.80 -8.30 28.48
CA GLU A 722 -5.87 -8.41 27.49
C GLU A 722 -7.01 -9.31 27.98
N LEU A 723 -8.20 -9.10 27.45
CA LEU A 723 -9.40 -9.88 27.77
C LEU A 723 -9.74 -9.90 29.26
N LEU A 724 -9.60 -8.76 29.94
CA LEU A 724 -9.98 -8.61 31.35
C LEU A 724 -10.91 -7.40 31.55
N ALA A 725 -11.94 -7.57 32.37
CA ALA A 725 -12.84 -6.49 32.80
C ALA A 725 -12.83 -6.38 34.34
N PRO A 726 -12.43 -5.24 34.93
CA PRO A 726 -12.31 -5.09 36.38
C PRO A 726 -13.69 -4.91 37.04
N PHE A 727 -13.86 -5.47 38.24
CA PHE A 727 -15.09 -5.31 39.02
C PHE A 727 -14.87 -4.97 40.50
N THR A 728 -13.73 -5.32 41.11
CA THR A 728 -13.43 -5.03 42.53
C THR A 728 -11.95 -4.70 42.75
N HIS A 729 -11.66 -3.65 43.53
CA HIS A 729 -10.33 -3.33 44.06
C HIS A 729 -10.32 -3.42 45.59
N GLU A 730 -9.66 -4.43 46.14
CA GLU A 730 -9.51 -4.61 47.59
C GLU A 730 -8.22 -5.36 47.94
N ASN A 731 -7.74 -5.22 49.18
CA ASN A 731 -6.58 -5.97 49.70
C ASN A 731 -5.30 -5.91 48.82
N GLY A 732 -5.05 -4.78 48.16
CA GLY A 732 -3.89 -4.59 47.28
C GLY A 732 -3.98 -5.34 45.94
N LYS A 733 -5.20 -5.71 45.50
CA LYS A 733 -5.45 -6.46 44.28
C LYS A 733 -6.66 -5.94 43.52
N LEU A 734 -6.59 -5.97 42.19
CA LEU A 734 -7.71 -5.74 41.29
C LEU A 734 -8.23 -7.08 40.77
N LEU A 735 -9.49 -7.37 41.04
CA LEU A 735 -10.21 -8.55 40.55
C LEU A 735 -10.86 -8.22 39.22
N CYS A 736 -10.63 -9.09 38.23
CA CYS A 736 -11.18 -8.95 36.88
C CYS A 736 -11.89 -10.23 36.44
N HIS A 737 -12.99 -10.10 35.72
CA HIS A 737 -13.55 -11.20 34.94
C HIS A 737 -12.72 -11.41 33.68
N ARG A 738 -12.45 -12.67 33.32
CA ARG A 738 -11.90 -13.00 32.00
C ARG A 738 -12.98 -12.82 30.94
N MET A 739 -12.58 -12.26 29.81
CA MET A 739 -13.43 -12.01 28.66
C MET A 739 -13.14 -13.01 27.55
N VAL A 740 -14.16 -13.37 26.80
CA VAL A 740 -14.06 -14.18 25.58
C VAL A 740 -14.57 -13.35 24.41
N LEU A 741 -13.81 -13.32 23.31
CA LEU A 741 -14.23 -12.64 22.08
C LEU A 741 -15.31 -13.46 21.37
N SER A 742 -16.37 -12.79 20.93
CA SER A 742 -17.35 -13.38 20.01
C SER A 742 -16.83 -13.44 18.57
N ASP A 743 -17.69 -13.89 17.65
CA ASP A 743 -17.53 -13.65 16.22
C ASP A 743 -17.49 -12.15 15.89
N VAL A 744 -16.96 -11.83 14.71
CA VAL A 744 -16.80 -10.47 14.19
C VAL A 744 -18.18 -9.92 13.79
N ASP A 745 -18.51 -8.71 14.26
CA ASP A 745 -19.73 -8.00 13.88
C ASP A 745 -19.55 -7.14 12.61
N ALA A 746 -20.64 -6.52 12.13
CA ALA A 746 -20.62 -5.68 10.93
C ALA A 746 -19.69 -4.44 11.02
N SER A 747 -19.24 -4.07 12.21
CA SER A 747 -18.25 -2.99 12.41
C SER A 747 -16.80 -3.46 12.28
N GLY A 748 -16.59 -4.76 12.04
CA GLY A 748 -15.27 -5.40 12.04
C GLY A 748 -14.70 -5.60 13.46
N ARG A 749 -15.52 -5.38 14.51
CA ARG A 749 -15.11 -5.56 15.90
C ARG A 749 -15.70 -6.85 16.46
N ARG A 750 -15.00 -7.45 17.41
CA ARG A 750 -15.55 -8.57 18.19
C ARG A 750 -16.21 -8.03 19.45
N SER A 751 -17.42 -8.50 19.73
CA SER A 751 -18.06 -8.28 21.03
C SER A 751 -17.36 -9.16 22.09
N VAL A 752 -17.62 -8.88 23.36
CA VAL A 752 -17.01 -9.61 24.47
C VAL A 752 -18.10 -10.18 25.36
N LYS A 753 -17.88 -11.38 25.86
CA LYS A 753 -18.69 -12.01 26.90
C LYS A 753 -17.81 -12.29 28.10
N GLU A 754 -18.35 -12.06 29.28
CA GLU A 754 -17.70 -12.44 30.54
C GLU A 754 -17.70 -13.98 30.67
N SER A 755 -16.63 -14.53 31.21
CA SER A 755 -16.57 -15.91 31.69
C SER A 755 -16.64 -15.95 33.22
N ASP A 756 -16.84 -17.14 33.76
CA ASP A 756 -16.85 -17.37 35.22
C ASP A 756 -15.44 -17.35 35.83
N GLU A 757 -14.39 -17.17 35.03
CA GLU A 757 -13.00 -17.13 35.50
C GLU A 757 -12.65 -15.73 36.03
N VAL A 758 -12.17 -15.68 37.27
CA VAL A 758 -11.68 -14.46 37.91
C VAL A 758 -10.16 -14.47 37.92
N VAL A 759 -9.56 -13.35 37.53
CA VAL A 759 -8.12 -13.13 37.51
C VAL A 759 -7.76 -12.02 38.51
N GLU A 760 -6.72 -12.23 39.29
CA GLU A 760 -6.20 -11.27 40.26
C GLU A 760 -4.96 -10.56 39.73
N ILE A 761 -4.91 -9.23 39.84
CA ILE A 761 -3.74 -8.42 39.47
C ILE A 761 -3.28 -7.63 40.70
N PRO A 762 -2.00 -7.68 41.10
CA PRO A 762 -1.47 -6.81 42.15
C PRO A 762 -1.71 -5.33 41.82
N CYS A 763 -2.32 -4.58 42.74
CA CYS A 763 -2.76 -3.21 42.46
C CYS A 763 -2.85 -2.36 43.73
N ASP A 764 -1.96 -1.38 43.84
CA ASP A 764 -2.01 -0.33 44.86
C ASP A 764 -2.93 0.82 44.42
N THR A 765 -2.85 1.23 43.16
CA THR A 765 -3.68 2.30 42.57
C THR A 765 -4.31 1.88 41.25
N VAL A 766 -5.61 2.10 41.10
CA VAL A 766 -6.34 1.96 39.83
C VAL A 766 -6.49 3.34 39.19
N ILE A 767 -6.15 3.49 37.90
CA ILE A 767 -6.36 4.71 37.13
C ILE A 767 -7.35 4.42 36.00
N ALA A 768 -8.47 5.13 35.96
CA ALA A 768 -9.51 4.97 34.96
C ALA A 768 -9.31 5.92 33.77
N SER A 769 -9.12 5.34 32.57
CA SER A 769 -8.97 6.04 31.29
C SER A 769 -10.03 5.56 30.29
N ILE A 770 -11.30 5.75 30.64
CA ILE A 770 -12.46 5.27 29.88
C ILE A 770 -13.17 6.36 29.05
N GLY A 771 -12.55 7.54 28.93
CA GLY A 771 -12.98 8.65 28.08
C GLY A 771 -13.72 9.77 28.82
N GLU A 772 -13.82 10.93 28.18
CA GLU A 772 -14.47 12.13 28.72
C GLU A 772 -15.79 12.43 28.00
N LYS A 773 -16.71 13.09 28.71
CA LYS A 773 -17.99 13.56 28.20
C LYS A 773 -18.03 15.09 28.14
N VAL A 774 -18.97 15.60 27.36
CA VAL A 774 -19.29 17.02 27.33
C VAL A 774 -20.26 17.33 28.48
N ASP A 775 -20.06 18.47 29.14
CA ASP A 775 -21.03 18.97 30.12
C ASP A 775 -22.15 19.74 29.41
N GLY A 776 -23.26 19.03 29.13
CA GLY A 776 -24.44 19.62 28.51
C GLY A 776 -25.09 20.73 29.32
N SER A 777 -24.89 20.76 30.65
CA SER A 777 -25.55 21.73 31.53
C SER A 777 -25.11 23.17 31.25
N PHE A 778 -23.86 23.36 30.81
CA PHE A 778 -23.36 24.66 30.37
C PHE A 778 -24.16 25.21 29.18
N TYR A 779 -24.45 24.36 28.19
CA TYR A 779 -25.21 24.75 27.00
C TYR A 779 -26.67 25.03 27.34
N GLU A 780 -27.31 24.15 28.11
CA GLU A 780 -28.70 24.30 28.53
C GLU A 780 -28.92 25.60 29.33
N LYS A 781 -28.03 25.90 30.28
CA LYS A 781 -28.07 27.14 31.07
C LYS A 781 -28.00 28.40 30.20
N ASN A 782 -27.32 28.31 29.06
CA ASN A 782 -27.16 29.40 28.11
C ASN A 782 -28.21 29.39 26.98
N GLY A 783 -29.29 28.61 27.13
CA GLY A 783 -30.39 28.55 26.15
C GLY A 783 -30.03 27.83 24.84
N ILE A 784 -28.92 27.09 24.82
CA ILE A 784 -28.49 26.30 23.67
C ILE A 784 -29.13 24.92 23.76
N ALA A 785 -29.84 24.51 22.70
CA ALA A 785 -30.43 23.19 22.61
C ALA A 785 -29.34 22.12 22.58
N VAL A 786 -29.54 21.02 23.31
CA VAL A 786 -28.63 19.87 23.36
C VAL A 786 -29.31 18.60 22.87
N THR A 787 -28.50 17.67 22.39
CA THR A 787 -28.90 16.29 22.07
C THR A 787 -29.00 15.44 23.34
N ASP A 788 -29.53 14.21 23.22
CA ASP A 788 -29.57 13.22 24.31
C ASP A 788 -28.20 12.87 24.90
N LYS A 789 -27.12 13.20 24.18
CA LYS A 789 -25.72 13.00 24.62
C LYS A 789 -25.14 14.23 25.32
N GLY A 790 -25.92 15.29 25.51
CA GLY A 790 -25.46 16.57 26.08
C GLY A 790 -24.58 17.40 25.14
N LEU A 791 -24.56 17.08 23.84
CA LEU A 791 -23.84 17.88 22.82
C LEU A 791 -24.74 19.00 22.29
N PRO A 792 -24.22 20.21 22.00
CA PRO A 792 -25.01 21.28 21.43
C PRO A 792 -25.56 20.89 20.04
N VAL A 793 -26.77 21.32 19.72
CA VAL A 793 -27.36 21.16 18.39
C VAL A 793 -26.78 22.23 17.47
N LEU A 794 -26.16 21.82 16.37
CA LEU A 794 -25.41 22.69 15.46
C LEU A 794 -25.94 22.62 14.02
N LYS A 795 -25.91 23.76 13.32
CA LYS A 795 -26.08 23.81 11.87
C LYS A 795 -24.85 23.23 11.18
N LYS A 796 -25.03 22.22 10.33
CA LYS A 796 -23.94 21.45 9.72
C LYS A 796 -22.99 22.30 8.87
N GLU A 797 -23.49 23.36 8.26
CA GLU A 797 -22.74 24.21 7.32
C GLU A 797 -21.94 25.33 8.01
N SER A 798 -22.12 25.55 9.32
CA SER A 798 -21.56 26.71 10.00
C SER A 798 -21.11 26.45 11.44
N ASN A 799 -21.50 25.34 12.05
CA ASN A 799 -21.39 25.09 13.49
C ASN A 799 -22.08 26.15 14.37
N GLU A 800 -23.05 26.88 13.83
CA GLU A 800 -23.88 27.79 14.62
C GLU A 800 -24.85 26.99 15.50
N THR A 801 -25.00 27.40 16.75
CA THR A 801 -25.91 26.78 17.71
C THR A 801 -27.37 27.20 17.46
N SER A 802 -28.29 26.76 18.34
CA SER A 802 -29.67 27.27 18.34
C SER A 802 -29.79 28.76 18.72
N VAL A 803 -28.72 29.36 19.27
CA VAL A 803 -28.66 30.79 19.62
C VAL A 803 -27.90 31.54 18.54
N ALA A 804 -28.56 32.52 17.90
CA ALA A 804 -28.01 33.25 16.77
C ALA A 804 -26.72 34.01 17.13
N GLY A 805 -25.68 33.85 16.30
CA GLY A 805 -24.36 34.44 16.53
C GLY A 805 -23.52 33.74 17.60
N VAL A 806 -23.97 32.58 18.11
CA VAL A 806 -23.19 31.72 18.99
C VAL A 806 -22.87 30.43 18.26
N TYR A 807 -21.59 30.07 18.21
CA TYR A 807 -21.03 28.92 17.52
C TYR A 807 -20.34 28.00 18.52
N ALA A 808 -20.18 26.71 18.20
CA ALA A 808 -19.39 25.78 19.01
C ALA A 808 -18.37 25.02 18.17
N ALA A 809 -17.18 24.75 18.74
CA ALA A 809 -16.11 24.04 18.03
C ALA A 809 -15.30 23.11 18.93
N GLY A 810 -14.67 22.09 18.33
CA GLY A 810 -13.82 21.11 19.01
C GLY A 810 -14.62 20.15 19.89
N ASP A 811 -13.94 19.58 20.90
CA ASP A 811 -14.50 18.49 21.70
C ASP A 811 -15.79 18.88 22.45
N GLY A 812 -15.96 20.16 22.79
CA GLY A 812 -17.20 20.65 23.41
C GLY A 812 -18.40 20.63 22.46
N ALA A 813 -18.17 20.64 21.14
CA ALA A 813 -19.20 20.61 20.10
C ALA A 813 -19.57 19.18 19.68
N PHE A 814 -18.56 18.31 19.53
CA PHE A 814 -18.75 16.99 18.91
C PHE A 814 -18.36 15.80 19.80
N GLY A 815 -17.88 16.06 21.02
CA GLY A 815 -17.30 15.06 21.91
C GLY A 815 -15.79 14.87 21.70
N ALA A 816 -15.16 14.14 22.63
CA ALA A 816 -13.71 13.93 22.65
C ALA A 816 -13.16 13.39 21.32
N SER A 817 -12.14 14.05 20.77
CA SER A 817 -11.66 13.84 19.41
C SER A 817 -10.17 14.15 19.27
N VAL A 818 -9.70 14.38 18.04
CA VAL A 818 -8.30 14.68 17.72
C VAL A 818 -8.08 16.15 17.36
N ILE A 819 -6.90 16.68 17.64
CA ILE A 819 -6.54 18.11 17.46
C ILE A 819 -6.90 18.63 16.07
N VAL A 820 -6.61 17.88 15.00
CA VAL A 820 -6.85 18.34 13.63
C VAL A 820 -8.34 18.52 13.31
N LYS A 821 -9.25 17.79 13.98
CA LYS A 821 -10.69 18.00 13.84
C LYS A 821 -11.12 19.28 14.56
N ALA A 822 -10.56 19.56 15.74
CA ALA A 822 -10.80 20.82 16.44
C ALA A 822 -10.42 22.05 15.58
N ILE A 823 -9.35 21.95 14.78
CA ILE A 823 -8.98 22.98 13.80
C ILE A 823 -10.04 23.09 12.69
N ALA A 824 -10.50 21.96 12.14
CA ALA A 824 -11.53 21.93 11.10
C ALA A 824 -12.87 22.55 11.58
N ASP A 825 -13.28 22.21 12.80
CA ASP A 825 -14.50 22.74 13.42
C ASP A 825 -14.42 24.25 13.62
N ALA A 826 -13.26 24.72 14.11
CA ALA A 826 -13.00 26.14 14.30
C ALA A 826 -12.96 26.88 12.96
N LYS A 827 -12.32 26.30 11.95
CA LYS A 827 -12.29 26.85 10.59
C LYS A 827 -13.70 27.04 10.04
N LEU A 828 -14.57 26.03 10.15
CA LEU A 828 -15.95 26.12 9.65
C LEU A 828 -16.76 27.26 10.33
N ALA A 829 -16.62 27.40 11.65
CA ALA A 829 -17.24 28.51 12.39
C ALA A 829 -16.68 29.87 11.95
N CYS A 830 -15.36 29.97 11.73
CA CYS A 830 -14.73 31.20 11.26
C CYS A 830 -15.16 31.56 9.84
N GLU A 831 -15.28 30.59 8.92
CA GLU A 831 -15.75 30.81 7.55
C GLU A 831 -17.18 31.37 7.54
N ALA A 832 -18.05 30.87 8.42
CA ALA A 832 -19.41 31.38 8.60
C ALA A 832 -19.43 32.83 9.13
N ILE A 833 -18.59 33.15 10.13
CA ILE A 833 -18.48 34.50 10.68
C ILE A 833 -17.90 35.48 9.65
N LEU A 834 -16.89 35.06 8.88
CA LEU A 834 -16.22 35.88 7.87
C LEU A 834 -17.00 35.97 6.55
N ASN A 835 -17.94 35.05 6.32
CA ASN A 835 -18.60 34.83 5.03
C ASN A 835 -17.58 34.65 3.89
N LYS A 836 -16.54 33.85 4.13
CA LYS A 836 -15.43 33.60 3.20
C LYS A 836 -14.76 32.26 3.54
N THR A 837 -14.36 31.51 2.52
CA THR A 837 -13.52 30.31 2.67
C THR A 837 -12.11 30.66 3.16
N ILE A 838 -11.60 29.88 4.10
CA ILE A 838 -10.27 30.01 4.68
C ILE A 838 -9.29 29.05 3.99
N GLY A 839 -8.16 29.60 3.56
CA GLY A 839 -7.11 28.87 2.90
C GLY A 839 -7.33 28.73 1.39
N THR A 840 -6.26 28.37 0.71
CA THR A 840 -6.12 28.25 -0.74
C THR A 840 -5.49 26.92 -1.07
N ASP A 841 -5.86 26.34 -2.21
CA ASP A 841 -5.22 25.12 -2.66
C ASP A 841 -3.90 25.42 -3.32
N ARG A 842 -2.84 24.77 -2.83
CA ARG A 842 -1.47 24.98 -3.30
C ARG A 842 -0.95 23.64 -3.80
N PRO A 843 -1.14 23.29 -5.09
CA PRO A 843 -0.63 22.04 -5.64
C PRO A 843 0.91 22.03 -5.65
N SER A 844 1.50 20.84 -5.63
CA SER A 844 2.95 20.70 -5.58
C SER A 844 3.59 21.03 -6.92
N LEU A 845 4.44 22.07 -6.95
CA LEU A 845 5.24 22.41 -8.13
C LEU A 845 6.40 21.40 -8.32
N THR A 846 6.11 20.30 -9.00
CA THR A 846 7.07 19.20 -9.29
C THR A 846 7.18 18.96 -10.80
N THR A 847 8.03 18.00 -11.20
CA THR A 847 8.15 17.55 -12.59
C THR A 847 7.99 16.04 -12.68
N ASP A 848 7.59 15.55 -13.85
CA ASP A 848 7.51 14.12 -14.19
C ASP A 848 8.80 13.39 -13.82
N GLU A 849 9.95 13.93 -14.22
CA GLU A 849 11.29 13.37 -14.00
C GLU A 849 11.56 13.10 -12.51
N LYS A 850 11.22 14.07 -11.63
CA LYS A 850 11.41 13.95 -10.18
C LYS A 850 10.55 12.86 -9.57
N ILE A 851 9.36 12.61 -10.12
CA ILE A 851 8.45 11.57 -9.63
C ILE A 851 8.88 10.20 -10.14
N TYR A 852 9.14 10.07 -11.45
CA TYR A 852 9.57 8.82 -12.07
C TYR A 852 10.92 8.32 -11.52
N ALA A 853 11.81 9.21 -11.08
CA ALA A 853 13.03 8.84 -10.38
C ALA A 853 12.76 8.00 -9.11
N LYS A 854 11.61 8.23 -8.45
CA LYS A 854 11.23 7.57 -7.18
C LYS A 854 10.24 6.41 -7.36
N LYS A 855 9.46 6.39 -8.46
CA LYS A 855 8.55 5.28 -8.76
C LYS A 855 9.34 3.97 -8.92
N GLY A 856 8.79 2.89 -8.39
CA GLY A 856 9.44 1.58 -8.32
C GLY A 856 10.46 1.37 -7.19
N ASN A 857 10.95 2.40 -6.53
CA ASN A 857 12.01 2.23 -5.51
C ASN A 857 11.40 1.90 -4.14
N LEU A 858 11.89 0.85 -3.50
CA LEU A 858 11.58 0.49 -2.11
C LEU A 858 12.63 1.07 -1.16
N VAL A 859 12.21 1.94 -0.24
CA VAL A 859 13.12 2.70 0.65
C VAL A 859 12.44 2.99 1.98
N GLU A 860 13.11 2.68 3.09
CA GLU A 860 12.64 3.02 4.44
C GLU A 860 12.95 4.49 4.79
N PRO A 861 12.09 5.16 5.60
CA PRO A 861 12.39 6.49 6.09
C PRO A 861 13.62 6.48 6.98
N GLU A 862 14.40 7.55 6.90
CA GLU A 862 15.49 7.80 7.86
C GLU A 862 14.91 7.97 9.27
N LYS A 863 15.55 7.34 10.27
CA LYS A 863 15.13 7.49 11.68
C LYS A 863 15.36 8.92 12.15
N GLY A 864 14.55 9.37 13.11
CA GLY A 864 14.66 10.69 13.73
C GLY A 864 13.99 11.80 12.92
N LEU A 865 14.38 13.04 13.19
CA LEU A 865 13.77 14.24 12.63
C LEU A 865 14.44 14.62 11.28
N ASN A 866 14.25 13.78 10.27
CA ASN A 866 14.82 13.97 8.92
C ASN A 866 13.72 14.21 7.87
N PRO A 867 13.96 15.06 6.85
CA PRO A 867 13.06 15.23 5.72
C PRO A 867 12.80 13.91 4.98
N ASP A 868 11.52 13.54 4.83
CA ASP A 868 11.14 12.38 4.04
C ASP A 868 10.98 12.73 2.55
N LYS A 869 11.94 12.26 1.76
CA LYS A 869 12.06 12.52 0.31
C LYS A 869 11.23 11.58 -0.55
N ARG A 870 10.52 10.60 0.03
CA ARG A 870 9.84 9.50 -0.71
C ARG A 870 8.47 9.86 -1.28
N CYS A 871 7.95 11.06 -1.00
CA CYS A 871 6.65 11.51 -1.53
C CYS A 871 6.58 11.39 -3.07
N LEU A 872 5.49 10.80 -3.55
CA LEU A 872 5.21 10.53 -4.97
C LEU A 872 4.42 11.65 -5.66
N ALA A 873 4.01 12.71 -4.94
CA ALA A 873 3.20 13.81 -5.48
C ALA A 873 1.99 13.30 -6.31
N CYS A 874 1.11 12.55 -5.65
CA CYS A 874 -0.02 11.87 -6.28
C CYS A 874 -1.05 12.82 -6.94
N ASP A 875 -0.99 14.11 -6.60
CA ASP A 875 -1.71 15.21 -7.25
C ASP A 875 -1.18 15.53 -8.66
N HIS A 876 0.07 15.17 -8.96
CA HIS A 876 0.73 15.39 -10.25
C HIS A 876 0.75 14.12 -11.11
N ILE A 877 1.21 12.99 -10.57
CA ILE A 877 1.18 11.68 -11.24
C ILE A 877 0.67 10.61 -10.26
N CYS A 878 -0.41 9.92 -10.64
CA CYS A 878 -0.87 8.73 -9.94
C CYS A 878 -0.40 7.46 -10.67
N GLU A 879 -1.02 7.13 -11.81
CA GLU A 879 -0.69 5.97 -12.66
C GLU A 879 -0.66 4.60 -11.94
N ASN A 880 -1.15 4.49 -10.69
CA ASN A 880 -1.13 3.23 -9.94
C ASN A 880 -1.74 2.08 -10.74
N CYS A 881 -2.89 2.31 -11.38
CA CYS A 881 -3.58 1.30 -12.19
C CYS A 881 -2.79 0.88 -13.44
N CYS A 882 -1.89 1.72 -13.96
CA CYS A 882 -0.98 1.41 -15.05
C CYS A 882 0.20 0.58 -14.54
N ASP A 883 0.79 0.96 -13.41
CA ASP A 883 1.93 0.26 -12.80
C ASP A 883 1.59 -1.18 -12.43
N VAL A 884 0.40 -1.38 -11.82
CA VAL A 884 0.00 -2.68 -11.24
C VAL A 884 -0.75 -3.58 -12.21
N CYS A 885 -1.10 -3.09 -13.40
CA CYS A 885 -1.80 -3.91 -14.39
C CYS A 885 -0.81 -4.88 -15.04
N PRO A 886 -0.89 -6.19 -14.76
CA PRO A 886 0.11 -7.11 -15.28
C PRO A 886 0.04 -7.23 -16.80
N ASN A 887 -1.13 -7.06 -17.42
CA ASN A 887 -1.31 -7.12 -18.87
C ASN A 887 -1.12 -5.77 -19.56
N ARG A 888 -0.87 -4.71 -18.79
CA ARG A 888 -0.75 -3.33 -19.26
C ARG A 888 -1.98 -2.80 -19.98
N ALA A 889 -3.18 -3.19 -19.54
CA ALA A 889 -4.46 -2.75 -20.08
C ALA A 889 -4.89 -1.34 -19.62
N ASN A 890 -4.15 -0.69 -18.71
CA ASN A 890 -4.41 0.71 -18.35
C ASN A 890 -3.25 1.58 -18.83
N PHE A 891 -3.56 2.69 -19.49
CA PHE A 891 -2.58 3.53 -20.18
C PHE A 891 -2.66 4.98 -19.73
N ALA A 892 -1.51 5.59 -19.53
CA ALA A 892 -1.39 7.04 -19.37
C ALA A 892 -1.19 7.71 -20.73
N ILE A 893 -2.09 8.63 -21.06
CA ILE A 893 -2.16 9.38 -22.30
C ILE A 893 -1.84 10.84 -22.02
N LYS A 894 -0.81 11.37 -22.69
CA LYS A 894 -0.42 12.79 -22.60
C LYS A 894 -1.24 13.58 -23.61
N VAL A 895 -2.36 14.15 -23.17
CA VAL A 895 -3.21 14.99 -24.02
C VAL A 895 -2.58 16.39 -24.15
N PRO A 896 -2.36 16.92 -25.38
CA PRO A 896 -1.77 18.24 -25.56
C PRO A 896 -2.54 19.34 -24.84
N GLY A 897 -1.83 20.19 -24.08
CA GLY A 897 -2.44 21.31 -23.32
C GLY A 897 -3.08 20.90 -21.99
N VAL A 898 -3.01 19.63 -21.62
CA VAL A 898 -3.52 19.09 -20.36
C VAL A 898 -2.33 18.74 -19.46
N GLU A 899 -2.24 19.37 -18.29
CA GLU A 899 -1.15 19.12 -17.34
C GLU A 899 -1.18 17.69 -16.77
N MET A 900 -2.38 17.19 -16.45
CA MET A 900 -2.58 15.86 -15.91
C MET A 900 -2.64 14.81 -17.03
N HIS A 901 -1.83 13.74 -16.97
CA HIS A 901 -2.05 12.64 -17.92
C HIS A 901 -3.42 12.00 -17.71
N GLN A 902 -4.05 11.60 -18.81
CA GLN A 902 -5.36 10.95 -18.79
C GLN A 902 -5.16 9.45 -18.77
N ILE A 903 -5.98 8.74 -17.99
CA ILE A 903 -5.92 7.27 -17.97
C ILE A 903 -7.05 6.71 -18.83
N ILE A 904 -6.71 5.84 -19.78
CA ILE A 904 -7.69 5.00 -20.49
C ILE A 904 -7.51 3.53 -20.11
N HIS A 905 -8.60 2.78 -20.23
CA HIS A 905 -8.57 1.33 -20.21
C HIS A 905 -8.57 0.78 -21.64
N VAL A 906 -7.92 -0.34 -21.90
CA VAL A 906 -7.87 -1.02 -23.21
C VAL A 906 -8.44 -2.42 -23.05
N ASP A 907 -9.65 -2.63 -23.54
CA ASP A 907 -10.47 -3.82 -23.24
C ASP A 907 -9.78 -5.12 -23.66
N TYR A 908 -9.30 -5.18 -24.90
CA TYR A 908 -8.73 -6.38 -25.51
C TYR A 908 -7.42 -6.85 -24.86
N MET A 909 -6.81 -6.08 -23.95
CA MET A 909 -5.65 -6.49 -23.15
C MET A 909 -6.04 -6.99 -21.75
N CYS A 910 -7.28 -6.80 -21.33
CA CYS A 910 -7.74 -7.08 -19.97
C CYS A 910 -8.33 -8.48 -19.85
N ASN A 911 -7.97 -9.18 -18.77
CA ASN A 911 -8.58 -10.45 -18.37
C ASN A 911 -9.40 -10.31 -17.07
N GLU A 912 -9.85 -9.09 -16.76
CA GLU A 912 -10.56 -8.73 -15.52
C GLU A 912 -9.88 -9.23 -14.22
N CYS A 913 -8.54 -9.29 -14.16
CA CYS A 913 -7.85 -9.81 -12.96
C CYS A 913 -8.16 -9.03 -11.66
N GLY A 914 -8.64 -7.78 -11.75
CA GLY A 914 -9.03 -6.95 -10.61
C GLY A 914 -7.88 -6.23 -9.92
N ASN A 915 -6.61 -6.53 -10.21
CA ASN A 915 -5.50 -5.97 -9.46
C ASN A 915 -5.44 -4.42 -9.47
N CYS A 916 -5.90 -3.77 -10.55
CA CYS A 916 -5.98 -2.31 -10.61
C CYS A 916 -7.05 -1.70 -9.68
N GLU A 917 -8.09 -2.47 -9.32
CA GLU A 917 -9.08 -2.09 -8.31
C GLU A 917 -8.40 -1.98 -6.94
N THR A 918 -7.60 -2.97 -6.55
CA THR A 918 -6.90 -3.00 -5.25
C THR A 918 -6.13 -1.72 -4.95
N PHE A 919 -5.42 -1.16 -5.93
CA PHE A 919 -4.53 0.00 -5.74
C PHE A 919 -5.12 1.34 -6.19
N CYS A 920 -6.33 1.35 -6.73
CA CYS A 920 -7.01 2.61 -7.04
C CYS A 920 -7.33 3.35 -5.72
N PRO A 921 -6.92 4.63 -5.56
CA PRO A 921 -7.24 5.40 -4.37
C PRO A 921 -8.74 5.70 -4.22
N TYR A 922 -9.51 5.56 -5.29
CA TYR A 922 -10.96 5.61 -5.28
C TYR A 922 -11.55 4.26 -4.91
N ASN A 923 -12.78 4.24 -4.39
CA ASN A 923 -13.54 3.01 -4.22
C ASN A 923 -14.10 2.52 -5.57
N SER A 924 -13.20 2.22 -6.49
CA SER A 924 -13.47 2.01 -7.90
C SER A 924 -12.61 0.90 -8.48
N ALA A 925 -13.14 0.26 -9.52
CA ALA A 925 -12.46 -0.70 -10.38
C ALA A 925 -12.08 -0.03 -11.70
N PRO A 926 -10.83 0.43 -11.91
CA PRO A 926 -10.45 1.15 -13.12
C PRO A 926 -10.79 0.40 -14.42
N TYR A 927 -10.61 -0.92 -14.44
CA TYR A 927 -10.96 -1.76 -15.59
C TYR A 927 -12.46 -1.77 -15.94
N LYS A 928 -13.36 -1.36 -15.03
CA LYS A 928 -14.82 -1.27 -15.26
C LYS A 928 -15.36 0.16 -15.31
N GLU A 929 -14.58 1.13 -14.85
CA GLU A 929 -15.08 2.51 -14.62
C GLU A 929 -14.31 3.57 -15.42
N LYS A 930 -13.13 3.26 -16.00
CA LYS A 930 -12.38 4.22 -16.83
C LYS A 930 -12.88 4.22 -18.27
N PHE A 931 -12.68 5.36 -18.94
CA PHE A 931 -12.97 5.49 -20.36
C PHE A 931 -12.17 4.46 -21.16
N THR A 932 -12.88 3.62 -21.91
CA THR A 932 -12.34 2.38 -22.47
C THR A 932 -12.16 2.48 -23.99
N LEU A 933 -10.99 2.12 -24.48
CA LEU A 933 -10.74 1.84 -25.90
C LEU A 933 -11.13 0.39 -26.17
N PHE A 934 -12.10 0.20 -27.06
CA PHE A 934 -12.50 -1.10 -27.59
C PHE A 934 -11.82 -1.34 -28.94
N HIS A 935 -11.48 -2.59 -29.23
CA HIS A 935 -10.90 -2.94 -30.54
C HIS A 935 -11.95 -2.79 -31.64
N ARG A 936 -13.20 -3.21 -31.37
CA ARG A 936 -14.33 -3.08 -32.30
C ARG A 936 -15.57 -2.50 -31.63
N ALA A 937 -16.44 -1.88 -32.43
CA ALA A 937 -17.66 -1.25 -31.91
C ALA A 937 -18.67 -2.28 -31.38
N GLU A 938 -18.67 -3.50 -31.90
CA GLU A 938 -19.52 -4.60 -31.46
C GLU A 938 -19.16 -5.06 -30.03
N GLU A 939 -17.87 -5.05 -29.68
CA GLU A 939 -17.38 -5.44 -28.34
C GLU A 939 -17.84 -4.48 -27.24
N MET A 940 -18.27 -3.27 -27.63
CA MET A 940 -18.90 -2.36 -26.68
C MET A 940 -20.15 -2.98 -26.07
N GLU A 941 -20.89 -3.85 -26.77
CA GLU A 941 -22.11 -4.49 -26.23
C GLU A 941 -21.82 -5.49 -25.10
N ASP A 942 -20.61 -6.07 -25.06
CA ASP A 942 -20.18 -7.00 -24.02
C ASP A 942 -19.66 -6.27 -22.76
N SER A 943 -19.74 -4.94 -22.75
CA SER A 943 -19.22 -4.06 -21.68
C SER A 943 -20.19 -2.96 -21.31
N THR A 944 -20.25 -2.64 -20.03
CA THR A 944 -21.00 -1.47 -19.51
C THR A 944 -20.16 -0.19 -19.49
N ASN A 945 -18.87 -0.27 -19.84
CA ASN A 945 -17.96 0.87 -19.70
C ASN A 945 -18.27 1.98 -20.71
N ASP A 946 -18.18 3.23 -20.30
CA ASP A 946 -18.06 4.34 -21.24
C ASP A 946 -16.72 4.25 -21.99
N GLY A 947 -16.73 4.61 -23.26
CA GLY A 947 -15.57 4.35 -24.12
C GLY A 947 -15.81 4.62 -25.59
N PHE A 948 -14.90 4.16 -26.43
CA PHE A 948 -14.93 4.40 -27.86
C PHE A 948 -14.26 3.28 -28.66
N ALA A 949 -14.66 3.14 -29.92
CA ALA A 949 -14.05 2.27 -30.91
C ALA A 949 -13.95 3.02 -32.23
N PHE A 950 -12.80 2.94 -32.91
CA PHE A 950 -12.67 3.42 -34.28
C PHE A 950 -13.30 2.41 -35.24
N VAL A 951 -14.09 2.89 -36.20
CA VAL A 951 -14.76 2.03 -37.19
C VAL A 951 -14.03 2.00 -38.53
N ASP A 952 -13.08 2.90 -38.74
CA ASP A 952 -12.22 2.96 -39.91
C ASP A 952 -10.90 3.70 -39.65
N ASN A 953 -10.01 3.64 -40.64
CA ASN A 953 -8.72 4.34 -40.65
C ASN A 953 -8.84 5.82 -41.09
N ASP A 954 -10.05 6.33 -41.31
CA ASP A 954 -10.25 7.74 -41.61
C ASP A 954 -10.47 8.55 -40.32
N GLY A 955 -10.58 7.89 -39.16
CA GLY A 955 -10.83 8.52 -37.87
C GLY A 955 -12.31 8.67 -37.54
N ASN A 956 -13.20 7.87 -38.13
CA ASN A 956 -14.57 7.75 -37.63
C ASN A 956 -14.58 6.82 -36.42
N ALA A 957 -15.29 7.21 -35.36
CA ALA A 957 -15.43 6.45 -34.13
C ALA A 957 -16.88 6.40 -33.65
N ILE A 958 -17.23 5.33 -32.96
CA ILE A 958 -18.43 5.25 -32.12
C ILE A 958 -17.97 5.48 -30.69
N VAL A 959 -18.61 6.44 -30.01
CA VAL A 959 -18.31 6.81 -28.63
C VAL A 959 -19.57 6.59 -27.78
N ARG A 960 -19.40 5.97 -26.61
CA ARG A 960 -20.43 5.77 -25.59
C ARG A 960 -20.09 6.57 -24.34
N VAL A 961 -21.03 7.40 -23.88
CA VAL A 961 -20.93 8.11 -22.60
C VAL A 961 -22.27 8.13 -21.90
N GLY A 962 -22.31 7.76 -20.62
CA GLY A 962 -23.56 7.66 -19.85
C GLY A 962 -24.55 6.65 -20.46
N GLY A 963 -24.05 5.64 -21.19
CA GLY A 963 -24.87 4.66 -21.90
C GLY A 963 -25.39 5.11 -23.28
N GLU A 964 -25.21 6.37 -23.68
CA GLU A 964 -25.63 6.85 -25.00
C GLU A 964 -24.50 6.72 -26.04
N LYS A 965 -24.80 6.14 -27.21
CA LYS A 965 -23.87 6.02 -28.33
C LYS A 965 -23.99 7.19 -29.30
N MET A 966 -22.86 7.68 -29.80
CA MET A 966 -22.78 8.72 -30.82
C MET A 966 -21.63 8.47 -31.80
N ASN A 967 -21.81 8.96 -33.02
CA ASN A 967 -20.73 9.00 -34.00
C ASN A 967 -19.86 10.22 -33.73
N TYR A 968 -18.56 10.03 -33.80
CA TYR A 968 -17.56 11.08 -33.64
C TYR A 968 -16.53 10.96 -34.77
N LYS A 969 -16.08 12.10 -35.29
CA LYS A 969 -14.98 12.18 -36.24
C LYS A 969 -13.81 12.88 -35.56
N VAL A 970 -12.62 12.31 -35.65
CA VAL A 970 -11.39 12.94 -35.15
C VAL A 970 -11.27 14.37 -35.67
N GLY A 971 -11.05 15.33 -34.77
CA GLY A 971 -10.97 16.77 -35.07
C GLY A 971 -12.31 17.51 -35.16
N ASP A 972 -13.45 16.87 -34.85
CA ASP A 972 -14.75 17.54 -34.85
C ASP A 972 -14.91 18.50 -33.66
N LYS A 973 -15.06 19.80 -33.97
CA LYS A 973 -15.15 20.89 -33.00
C LYS A 973 -16.57 21.10 -32.42
N ASN A 974 -17.60 20.52 -33.05
CA ASN A 974 -19.02 20.72 -32.65
C ASN A 974 -19.63 19.44 -32.05
N THR A 975 -18.82 18.69 -31.30
CA THR A 975 -19.23 17.43 -30.69
C THR A 975 -20.04 17.62 -29.41
N LYS A 976 -20.92 16.65 -29.11
CA LYS A 976 -21.63 16.52 -27.83
C LYS A 976 -20.76 15.91 -26.72
N LEU A 977 -19.55 15.46 -27.04
CA LEU A 977 -18.59 14.96 -26.06
C LEU A 977 -18.20 16.09 -25.10
N PHE A 978 -18.54 15.93 -23.82
CA PHE A 978 -18.20 16.89 -22.78
C PHE A 978 -16.76 16.69 -22.29
N TYR A 979 -16.19 17.75 -21.70
CA TYR A 979 -15.02 17.73 -20.82
C TYR A 979 -13.85 16.83 -21.29
N ARG A 980 -13.01 17.35 -22.21
CA ARG A 980 -11.75 16.76 -22.71
C ARG A 980 -11.83 15.37 -23.38
N LEU A 981 -12.98 14.69 -23.39
CA LEU A 981 -13.11 13.36 -24.01
C LEU A 981 -12.79 13.38 -25.51
N ALA A 982 -13.20 14.42 -26.23
CA ALA A 982 -12.86 14.60 -27.64
C ALA A 982 -11.33 14.71 -27.86
N GLU A 983 -10.67 15.55 -27.07
CA GLU A 983 -9.20 15.72 -27.11
C GLU A 983 -8.48 14.40 -26.80
N LEU A 984 -9.01 13.62 -25.86
CA LEU A 984 -8.47 12.30 -25.53
C LEU A 984 -8.62 11.30 -26.68
N VAL A 985 -9.79 11.22 -27.32
CA VAL A 985 -10.01 10.35 -28.49
C VAL A 985 -9.10 10.76 -29.65
N ASP A 986 -9.00 12.07 -29.93
CA ASP A 986 -8.11 12.61 -30.96
C ASP A 986 -6.64 12.29 -30.67
N THR A 987 -6.21 12.45 -29.42
CA THR A 987 -4.83 12.13 -29.00
C THR A 987 -4.53 10.65 -29.18
N VAL A 988 -5.46 9.76 -28.82
CA VAL A 988 -5.27 8.32 -28.99
C VAL A 988 -5.11 7.96 -30.47
N TYR A 989 -5.92 8.57 -31.34
CA TYR A 989 -5.82 8.36 -32.78
C TYR A 989 -4.50 8.85 -33.37
N ASN A 990 -4.11 10.08 -33.03
CA ASN A 990 -2.97 10.76 -33.65
C ASN A 990 -1.62 10.27 -33.11
N ASP A 991 -1.52 10.10 -31.78
CA ASP A 991 -0.23 9.94 -31.09
C ASP A 991 -0.03 8.53 -30.50
N TYR A 992 -1.12 7.76 -30.35
CA TYR A 992 -1.12 6.41 -29.77
C TYR A 992 -1.72 5.37 -30.73
N SER A 993 -1.57 5.57 -32.05
CA SER A 993 -2.12 4.69 -33.08
C SER A 993 -1.64 3.24 -32.99
N TYR A 994 -0.53 2.97 -32.30
CA TYR A 994 -0.08 1.60 -32.00
C TYR A 994 -1.01 0.83 -31.05
N LEU A 995 -1.98 1.48 -30.42
CA LEU A 995 -3.07 0.85 -29.66
C LEU A 995 -4.24 0.42 -30.54
N LEU A 996 -4.26 0.84 -31.80
CA LEU A 996 -5.29 0.51 -32.78
C LEU A 996 -4.80 -0.72 -33.55
N ILE A 997 -5.27 -1.90 -33.16
CA ILE A 997 -4.90 -3.19 -33.77
C ILE A 997 -5.87 -3.58 -34.88
#